data_AF-A0A6J7F453-F1
#
_entry.id   AF-A0A6J7F453-F1
#
_cell.length_a   1.000
_cell.length_b   1.000
_cell.length_c   1.000
_cell.angle_alpha   90.00
_cell.angle_beta   90.00
_cell.angle_gamma   90.00
#
_symmetry.space_group_name_H-M   'P 1'
#
loop_
_entity.id
_entity.type
_entity.pdbx_description
1 polymer ?
#
loop_
_entity_poly.entity_id
_entity_poly.type
_entity_poly.pdbx_seq_one_letter_code
_entity_poly.pdbx_strand_id
1 'polypeptide(L)'
;MFTDPRNPALCIKRFKKPLLGDDAHRLLRLIETAAAARTSERARLMQSVSWPLEAFGERDAVVGYAMPTAPAESYFSLTVAKREKMTLLQTKFLLDSSYWQGAAVGSAQPQVSTNARLEIAIELHDTLCLLHQWGLVYGDISSNNICVRMGRDPGVFLLDADSIVTFEERLKSAVNSPDWQAPRGLDAIQQDRAKFALFIWRLLAQKPSDVPSAAGATEFDTRCGLNIGVVLARVYESGDESGFATLATTLRTRLDPARRHTLFARAVNTGFARQMLTCAEIASGPDELRWVQSAREQIGLEASIDAARGLRRRLLLRQSGAQRYFTLDLLAGSGLVHAPTTAAELERLIYDAEFADIATHLSTTGLGALEAHPWITRSVARALAMEPEIQLRVHPGLETSSIEWTWPASASVNAAVLVVRANGREVETVVTRLGSDRSARRDVSLAPGSAALAQLYAAVQTPNGRVLRGALASDVHFTTPEPPAPPRRAIAPTAPRTATIAVFDPVAEAARIEALRRAARRVVVRRLIASAAAVVVLAVGGVLVKRHFTPGPPTPPNPVVVSLQDDRRVSWTIPAGMTISDITSVLVEQSRDGGATWTPVQSKLTAPRRATRSGTMNIPYPPVLGLVQYRVMAESPTGARRIGPPTAAFDLPALPAPVAKIVTRRTSPTEATVSWSPPFTNDAVAIETYVVLTTFVHADGRPPTTLRRDVTSPSIALTIVDPTDTVTIRILAIDSMQRRSPFSNPTQIPASPQTP
;
A
#
# COMPACT_ATOMS: atom_id res chain seq x y z
N MET A 1 18.93 7.56 10.28
CA MET A 1 17.75 8.42 10.10
C MET A 1 18.23 9.79 9.68
N PHE A 2 17.40 10.53 8.95
CA PHE A 2 17.70 11.90 8.50
C PHE A 2 16.48 12.77 8.83
N THR A 3 16.67 14.05 9.13
CA THR A 3 15.54 14.99 9.21
C THR A 3 14.90 15.11 7.83
N ASP A 4 13.57 15.13 7.75
CA ASP A 4 12.88 15.34 6.47
C ASP A 4 13.12 16.80 6.00
N PRO A 5 13.64 17.02 4.77
CA PRO A 5 13.90 18.36 4.27
C PRO A 5 12.63 19.20 4.05
N ARG A 6 11.46 18.56 3.97
CA ARG A 6 10.15 19.21 3.77
C ARG A 6 9.50 19.60 5.10
N ASN A 7 9.80 18.88 6.17
CA ASN A 7 9.22 19.11 7.49
C ASN A 7 10.19 18.73 8.61
N PRO A 8 10.76 19.69 9.35
CA PRO A 8 11.74 19.40 10.40
C PRO A 8 11.18 18.62 11.61
N ALA A 9 9.86 18.55 11.77
CA ALA A 9 9.21 17.72 12.79
C ALA A 9 9.15 16.22 12.41
N LEU A 10 9.60 15.85 11.20
CA LEU A 10 9.64 14.48 10.71
C LEU A 10 11.09 14.03 10.52
N CYS A 11 11.29 12.72 10.66
CA CYS A 11 12.52 12.04 10.31
C CYS A 11 12.26 10.88 9.35
N ILE A 12 13.23 10.59 8.51
CA ILE A 12 13.21 9.53 7.52
C ILE A 12 14.11 8.38 8.00
N LYS A 13 13.51 7.21 8.22
CA LYS A 13 14.23 5.94 8.41
C LYS A 13 14.50 5.35 7.04
N ARG A 14 15.78 5.33 6.62
CA ARG A 14 16.24 4.65 5.40
C ARG A 14 16.71 3.26 5.76
N PHE A 15 16.19 2.25 5.07
CA PHE A 15 16.64 0.87 5.26
C PHE A 15 17.97 0.62 4.55
N LYS A 16 18.79 -0.27 5.13
CA LYS A 16 20.06 -0.69 4.51
C LYS A 16 19.81 -1.52 3.25
N LYS A 17 18.77 -2.35 3.28
CA LYS A 17 18.21 -3.10 2.15
C LYS A 17 16.72 -2.77 2.06
N PRO A 18 16.12 -2.65 0.87
CA PRO A 18 14.68 -2.45 0.75
C PRO A 18 13.92 -3.56 1.49
N LEU A 19 12.81 -3.20 2.13
CA LEU A 19 11.80 -4.17 2.57
C LEU A 19 11.09 -4.70 1.33
N LEU A 20 10.87 -6.01 1.25
CA LEU A 20 10.31 -6.67 0.08
C LEU A 20 9.03 -7.43 0.44
N GLY A 21 8.06 -7.47 -0.47
CA GLY A 21 6.85 -8.30 -0.34
C GLY A 21 6.09 -8.03 0.96
N ASP A 22 5.85 -9.06 1.78
CA ASP A 22 5.05 -8.99 3.00
C ASP A 22 5.55 -7.93 4.01
N ASP A 23 6.87 -7.76 4.13
CA ASP A 23 7.43 -6.75 5.06
C ASP A 23 7.19 -5.31 4.56
N ALA A 24 7.17 -5.10 3.23
CA ALA A 24 6.79 -3.82 2.64
C ALA A 24 5.29 -3.55 2.85
N HIS A 25 4.44 -4.54 2.61
CA HIS A 25 2.99 -4.45 2.82
C HIS A 25 2.62 -4.20 4.28
N ARG A 26 3.35 -4.79 5.23
CA ARG A 26 3.18 -4.53 6.67
C ARG A 26 3.37 -3.05 6.99
N LEU A 27 4.45 -2.45 6.49
CA LEU A 27 4.74 -1.04 6.73
C LEU A 27 3.69 -0.13 6.07
N LEU A 28 3.27 -0.45 4.84
CA LEU A 28 2.21 0.29 4.15
C LEU A 28 0.87 0.21 4.90
N ARG A 29 0.54 -0.93 5.50
CA ARG A 29 -0.66 -1.10 6.34
C ARG A 29 -0.68 -0.15 7.52
N LEU A 30 0.46 0.12 8.16
CA LEU A 30 0.54 1.10 9.26
C LEU A 30 0.24 2.53 8.75
N ILE A 31 0.73 2.88 7.57
CA ILE A 31 0.42 4.17 6.92
C ILE A 31 -1.07 4.27 6.62
N GLU A 32 -1.65 3.23 6.02
CA GLU A 32 -3.08 3.14 5.72
C GLU A 32 -3.94 3.22 6.99
N THR A 33 -3.50 2.58 8.09
CA THR A 33 -4.19 2.63 9.39
C THR A 33 -4.27 4.05 9.92
N ALA A 34 -3.17 4.82 9.90
CA ALA A 34 -3.22 6.23 10.31
C ALA A 34 -4.00 7.13 9.34
N ALA A 35 -4.09 6.75 8.06
CA ALA A 35 -4.91 7.45 7.08
C ALA A 35 -6.41 7.18 7.27
N ALA A 36 -6.77 5.98 7.74
CA ALA A 36 -8.14 5.57 8.04
C ALA A 36 -8.61 5.97 9.46
N ALA A 37 -7.67 6.20 10.36
CA ALA A 37 -7.93 6.59 11.74
C ALA A 37 -8.69 7.92 11.85
N ARG A 38 -9.45 8.07 12.93
CA ARG A 38 -10.10 9.34 13.27
C ARG A 38 -9.06 10.43 13.53
N THR A 39 -9.47 11.69 13.49
CA THR A 39 -8.55 12.82 13.73
C THR A 39 -7.90 12.73 15.11
N SER A 40 -8.69 12.40 16.14
CA SER A 40 -8.18 12.28 17.51
C SER A 40 -7.25 11.07 17.70
N GLU A 41 -7.53 9.96 17.01
CA GLU A 41 -6.73 8.73 17.02
C GLU A 41 -5.39 8.96 16.32
N ARG A 42 -5.44 9.54 15.12
CA ARG A 42 -4.25 9.91 14.33
C ARG A 42 -3.35 10.88 15.10
N ALA A 43 -3.93 11.88 15.78
CA ALA A 43 -3.17 12.79 16.63
C ALA A 43 -2.44 12.05 17.76
N ARG A 44 -3.11 11.10 18.44
CA ARG A 44 -2.51 10.28 19.49
C ARG A 44 -1.37 9.41 18.96
N LEU A 45 -1.55 8.75 17.81
CA LEU A 45 -0.49 7.95 17.18
C LEU A 45 0.74 8.80 16.86
N MET A 46 0.56 10.00 16.31
CA MET A 46 1.68 10.90 15.99
C MET A 46 2.38 11.45 17.24
N GLN A 47 1.63 11.69 18.30
CA GLN A 47 2.16 12.23 19.56
C GLN A 47 2.92 11.18 20.37
N SER A 48 2.51 9.91 20.28
CA SER A 48 2.92 8.85 21.21
C SER A 48 3.74 7.76 20.55
N VAL A 49 3.84 7.74 19.21
CA VAL A 49 4.53 6.70 18.45
C VAL A 49 5.34 7.34 17.32
N SER A 50 6.50 6.76 17.02
CA SER A 50 7.27 6.98 15.79
C SER A 50 6.56 6.42 14.54
N TRP A 51 5.28 6.77 14.39
CA TRP A 51 4.35 6.17 13.45
C TRP A 51 4.74 6.44 11.98
N PRO A 52 4.75 5.43 11.09
CA PRO A 52 5.00 5.65 9.67
C PRO A 52 3.91 6.50 9.01
N LEU A 53 4.29 7.57 8.32
CA LEU A 53 3.36 8.51 7.66
C LEU A 53 3.42 8.46 6.13
N GLU A 54 4.58 8.18 5.58
CA GLU A 54 4.84 8.16 4.14
C GLU A 54 5.95 7.16 3.87
N ALA A 55 5.76 6.27 2.89
CA ALA A 55 6.78 5.32 2.46
C ALA A 55 7.45 5.81 1.18
N PHE A 56 8.73 5.48 1.02
CA PHE A 56 9.52 5.76 -0.17
C PHE A 56 9.88 4.45 -0.87
N GLY A 57 9.75 4.39 -2.19
CA GLY A 57 10.02 3.20 -3.00
C GLY A 57 8.80 2.77 -3.80
N GLU A 58 8.76 1.49 -4.16
CA GLU A 58 7.61 0.86 -4.83
C GLU A 58 6.77 0.08 -3.81
N ARG A 59 5.54 -0.30 -4.18
CA ARG A 59 4.59 -0.99 -3.29
C ARG A 59 5.19 -2.27 -2.68
N ASP A 60 5.89 -3.04 -3.49
CA ASP A 60 6.53 -4.30 -3.08
C ASP A 60 8.01 -4.14 -2.67
N ALA A 61 8.55 -2.92 -2.71
CA ALA A 61 9.96 -2.63 -2.47
C ALA A 61 10.15 -1.27 -1.79
N VAL A 62 9.91 -1.21 -0.48
CA VAL A 62 10.01 0.02 0.30
C VAL A 62 11.45 0.25 0.77
N VAL A 63 12.04 1.38 0.40
CA VAL A 63 13.43 1.74 0.72
C VAL A 63 13.58 2.56 2.00
N GLY A 64 12.47 3.08 2.53
CA GLY A 64 12.41 3.81 3.78
C GLY A 64 11.04 4.44 4.02
N TYR A 65 10.88 5.13 5.15
CA TYR A 65 9.65 5.85 5.47
C TYR A 65 9.90 7.08 6.34
N ALA A 66 8.98 8.04 6.30
CA ALA A 66 8.94 9.22 7.15
C ALA A 66 8.06 8.99 8.38
N MET A 67 8.47 9.52 9.53
CA MET A 67 7.77 9.38 10.82
C MET A 67 8.03 10.59 11.72
N PRO A 68 7.18 10.87 12.73
CA PRO A 68 7.41 11.92 13.71
C PRO A 68 8.74 11.74 14.45
N THR A 69 9.45 12.84 14.69
CA THR A 69 10.56 12.85 15.64
C THR A 69 10.03 12.80 17.07
N ALA A 70 10.75 12.13 17.97
CA ALA A 70 10.45 12.20 19.39
C ALA A 70 10.39 13.69 19.85
N PRO A 71 9.43 14.07 20.71
CA PRO A 71 9.31 15.45 21.19
C PRO A 71 10.59 15.97 21.85
N ALA A 72 10.83 17.27 21.80
CA ALA A 72 12.05 17.89 22.34
C ALA A 72 12.22 17.59 23.85
N GLU A 73 11.12 17.47 24.58
CA GLU A 73 11.08 17.16 26.01
C GLU A 73 11.37 15.68 26.31
N SER A 74 11.58 14.86 25.28
CA SER A 74 12.05 13.48 25.40
C SER A 74 13.56 13.37 25.35
N TYR A 75 14.29 14.49 25.31
CA TYR A 75 15.75 14.53 25.30
C TYR A 75 16.27 15.19 26.58
N PHE A 76 17.41 14.71 27.06
CA PHE A 76 18.12 15.29 28.19
C PHE A 76 19.62 15.23 27.96
N SER A 77 20.37 16.05 28.70
CA SER A 77 21.82 16.03 28.65
C SER A 77 22.39 14.93 29.55
N LEU A 78 23.18 14.03 28.97
CA LEU A 78 23.84 12.94 29.67
C LEU A 78 25.36 13.08 29.55
N THR A 79 26.03 13.18 30.70
CA THR A 79 27.49 13.24 30.81
C THR A 79 28.02 11.88 31.23
N VAL A 80 28.77 11.21 30.34
CA VAL A 80 29.44 9.93 30.61
C VAL A 80 30.91 10.03 30.19
N ALA A 81 31.82 9.59 31.05
CA ALA A 81 33.26 9.66 30.85
C ALA A 81 33.74 11.05 30.39
N LYS A 82 33.26 12.10 31.07
CA LYS A 82 33.54 13.52 30.79
C LYS A 82 33.09 14.02 29.40
N ARG A 83 32.22 13.28 28.71
CA ARG A 83 31.61 13.70 27.45
C ARG A 83 30.12 13.91 27.64
N GLU A 84 29.67 15.12 27.33
CA GLU A 84 28.27 15.48 27.34
C GLU A 84 27.62 15.14 25.99
N LYS A 85 26.46 14.50 26.02
CA LYS A 85 25.69 14.16 24.82
C LYS A 85 24.19 14.30 25.07
N MET A 86 23.51 14.99 24.16
CA MET A 86 22.05 14.99 24.11
C MET A 86 21.54 13.59 23.75
N THR A 87 20.74 13.02 24.65
CA THR A 87 20.31 11.62 24.60
C THR A 87 18.80 11.54 24.83
N LEU A 88 18.14 10.61 24.15
CA LEU A 88 16.74 10.29 24.41
C LEU A 88 16.58 9.75 25.83
N LEU A 89 15.57 10.23 26.55
CA LEU A 89 15.18 9.71 27.86
C LEU A 89 14.44 8.39 27.71
N GLN A 90 15.16 7.36 27.26
CA GLN A 90 14.69 5.98 27.27
C GLN A 90 14.39 5.55 28.70
N THR A 91 13.32 4.78 28.89
CA THR A 91 12.85 4.38 30.23
C THR A 91 13.89 3.63 31.04
N LYS A 92 14.89 2.96 30.42
CA LYS A 92 16.04 2.36 31.14
C LYS A 92 16.73 3.31 32.13
N PHE A 93 16.77 4.60 31.83
CA PHE A 93 17.35 5.64 32.68
C PHE A 93 16.53 5.91 33.96
N LEU A 94 15.29 5.44 34.00
CA LEU A 94 14.34 5.60 35.09
C LEU A 94 14.03 4.30 35.85
N LEU A 95 14.44 3.15 35.30
CA LEU A 95 14.23 1.83 35.90
C LEU A 95 15.39 1.39 36.79
N ASP A 96 16.61 1.86 36.52
CA ASP A 96 17.81 1.46 37.24
C ASP A 96 18.46 2.69 37.91
N SER A 97 18.25 2.82 39.21
CA SER A 97 18.89 3.87 40.02
C SER A 97 20.40 3.65 40.20
N SER A 98 20.87 2.40 40.10
CA SER A 98 22.29 2.06 40.31
C SER A 98 23.18 2.53 39.15
N TYR A 99 22.63 2.59 37.93
CA TYR A 99 23.29 3.18 36.76
C TYR A 99 23.90 4.57 37.06
N TRP A 100 23.18 5.38 37.83
CA TRP A 100 23.57 6.76 38.16
C TRP A 100 24.65 6.86 39.24
N GLN A 101 24.96 5.77 39.92
CA GLN A 101 26.04 5.69 40.92
C GLN A 101 27.39 5.31 40.28
N GLY A 102 27.41 5.00 38.98
CA GLY A 102 28.62 4.61 38.27
C GLY A 102 29.64 5.75 38.20
N ALA A 103 30.91 5.47 38.51
CA ALA A 103 32.00 6.47 38.53
C ALA A 103 32.22 7.21 37.20
N ALA A 104 31.75 6.64 36.08
CA ALA A 104 31.82 7.26 34.77
C ALA A 104 30.65 8.22 34.47
N VAL A 105 29.56 8.19 35.25
CA VAL A 105 28.36 9.01 35.01
C VAL A 105 28.48 10.32 35.80
N GLY A 106 28.53 11.44 35.08
CA GLY A 106 28.66 12.77 35.67
C GLY A 106 27.33 13.53 35.81
N SER A 107 26.25 13.01 35.24
CA SER A 107 24.90 13.60 35.35
C SER A 107 24.12 13.00 36.52
N ALA A 108 23.26 13.80 37.13
CA ALA A 108 22.27 13.29 38.09
C ALA A 108 21.13 12.56 37.38
N GLN A 109 20.49 11.62 38.08
CA GLN A 109 19.28 10.96 37.58
C GLN A 109 18.16 11.99 37.33
N PRO A 110 17.50 11.94 36.16
CA PRO A 110 16.31 12.75 35.89
C PRO A 110 15.25 12.52 36.98
N GLN A 111 14.82 13.62 37.61
CA GLN A 111 13.83 13.57 38.67
C GLN A 111 12.43 13.41 38.06
N VAL A 112 11.81 12.26 38.30
CA VAL A 112 10.44 11.94 37.85
C VAL A 112 9.59 11.59 39.06
N SER A 113 8.62 12.44 39.37
CA SER A 113 7.69 12.25 40.49
C SER A 113 6.83 11.01 40.30
N THR A 114 6.28 10.46 41.39
CA THR A 114 5.34 9.33 41.33
C THR A 114 4.14 9.65 40.43
N ASN A 115 3.56 10.85 40.52
CA ASN A 115 2.47 11.27 39.63
C ASN A 115 2.88 11.30 38.15
N ALA A 116 4.09 11.78 37.83
CA ALA A 116 4.58 11.74 36.45
C ALA A 116 4.75 10.30 35.95
N ARG A 117 5.21 9.37 36.80
CA ARG A 117 5.27 7.92 36.47
C ARG A 117 3.88 7.32 36.23
N LEU A 118 2.87 7.74 36.98
CA LEU A 118 1.48 7.34 36.75
C LEU A 118 0.94 7.89 35.41
N GLU A 119 1.20 9.15 35.08
CA GLU A 119 0.81 9.73 33.79
C GLU A 119 1.48 9.03 32.60
N ILE A 120 2.77 8.70 32.72
CA ILE A 120 3.52 7.90 31.73
C ILE A 120 2.84 6.54 31.52
N ALA A 121 2.45 5.86 32.61
CA ALA A 121 1.75 4.58 32.55
C ALA A 121 0.35 4.70 31.91
N ILE A 122 -0.39 5.77 32.22
CA ILE A 122 -1.72 6.05 31.65
C ILE A 122 -1.63 6.31 30.14
N GLU A 123 -0.66 7.12 29.68
CA GLU A 123 -0.49 7.39 28.25
C GLU A 123 -0.06 6.15 27.48
N LEU A 124 0.81 5.31 28.06
CA LEU A 124 1.17 4.02 27.48
C LEU A 124 -0.05 3.09 27.37
N HIS A 125 -0.85 2.98 28.43
CA HIS A 125 -2.10 2.20 28.42
C HIS A 125 -3.01 2.63 27.28
N ASP A 126 -3.30 3.92 27.19
CA ASP A 126 -4.24 4.45 26.19
C ASP A 126 -3.72 4.27 24.77
N THR A 127 -2.40 4.33 24.58
CA THR A 127 -1.77 4.06 23.28
C THR A 127 -1.87 2.58 22.92
N LEU A 128 -1.63 1.65 23.85
CA LEU A 128 -1.80 0.22 23.60
C LEU A 128 -3.25 -0.15 23.30
N CYS A 129 -4.22 0.42 24.04
CA CYS A 129 -5.65 0.27 23.74
C CYS A 129 -5.98 0.69 22.31
N LEU A 130 -5.43 1.83 21.85
CA LEU A 130 -5.66 2.29 20.49
C LEU A 130 -5.07 1.32 19.45
N LEU A 131 -3.87 0.77 19.68
CA LEU A 131 -3.30 -0.24 18.79
C LEU A 131 -4.17 -1.50 18.74
N HIS A 132 -4.59 -2.01 19.91
CA HIS A 132 -5.42 -3.21 20.01
C HIS A 132 -6.79 -3.03 19.31
N GLN A 133 -7.38 -1.83 19.38
CA GLN A 133 -8.62 -1.49 18.66
C GLN A 133 -8.48 -1.60 17.14
N TRP A 134 -7.30 -1.31 16.59
CA TRP A 134 -6.98 -1.46 15.17
C TRP A 134 -6.47 -2.87 14.82
N GLY A 135 -6.54 -3.84 15.75
CA GLY A 135 -6.06 -5.20 15.55
C GLY A 135 -4.53 -5.32 15.49
N LEU A 136 -3.83 -4.32 16.00
CA LEU A 136 -2.37 -4.23 16.01
C LEU A 136 -1.83 -4.46 17.42
N VAL A 137 -0.63 -5.03 17.50
CA VAL A 137 0.12 -5.23 18.74
C VAL A 137 1.49 -4.58 18.62
N TYR A 138 1.96 -3.97 19.71
CA TYR A 138 3.29 -3.37 19.73
C TYR A 138 4.37 -4.45 19.81
N GLY A 139 4.19 -5.43 20.69
CA GLY A 139 5.01 -6.64 20.80
C GLY A 139 6.37 -6.45 21.49
N ASP A 140 7.04 -5.32 21.29
CA ASP A 140 8.40 -5.07 21.81
C ASP A 140 8.45 -4.00 22.91
N ILE A 141 7.53 -4.11 23.88
CA ILE A 141 7.53 -3.30 25.11
C ILE A 141 8.83 -3.59 25.88
N SER A 142 9.74 -2.61 25.88
CA SER A 142 11.05 -2.72 26.54
C SER A 142 11.56 -1.35 27.00
N SER A 143 12.57 -1.36 27.86
CA SER A 143 13.18 -0.14 28.38
C SER A 143 13.95 0.69 27.36
N ASN A 144 14.29 0.11 26.20
CA ASN A 144 14.98 0.77 25.10
C ASN A 144 14.01 1.40 24.09
N ASN A 145 12.81 0.83 23.94
CA ASN A 145 11.88 1.27 22.91
C ASN A 145 10.86 2.30 23.39
N ILE A 146 10.83 2.60 24.69
CA ILE A 146 9.94 3.61 25.26
C ILE A 146 10.78 4.78 25.75
N CYS A 147 10.54 5.95 25.17
CA CYS A 147 11.06 7.24 25.64
C CYS A 147 10.03 7.94 26.52
N VAL A 148 10.49 8.68 27.51
CA VAL A 148 9.64 9.52 28.37
C VAL A 148 9.71 10.95 27.91
N ARG A 149 8.52 11.56 27.70
CA ARG A 149 8.37 12.99 27.53
C ARG A 149 8.30 13.64 28.92
N MET A 150 9.21 14.57 29.21
CA MET A 150 9.23 15.33 30.46
C MET A 150 8.49 16.67 30.31
N GLY A 151 8.35 17.41 31.41
CA GLY A 151 7.78 18.76 31.40
C GLY A 151 6.37 18.83 32.00
N ARG A 152 5.56 19.77 31.52
CA ARG A 152 4.21 20.04 32.04
C ARG A 152 3.29 18.82 31.91
N ASP A 153 3.47 18.08 30.81
CA ASP A 153 2.61 16.98 30.38
C ASP A 153 3.45 15.69 30.17
N PRO A 154 3.82 14.99 31.27
CA PRO A 154 4.56 13.74 31.22
C PRO A 154 3.85 12.68 30.38
N GLY A 155 4.62 11.93 29.60
CA GLY A 155 4.07 10.97 28.65
C GLY A 155 5.08 9.99 28.09
N VAL A 156 4.65 9.21 27.11
CA VAL A 156 5.52 8.24 26.41
C VAL A 156 5.63 8.53 24.93
N PHE A 157 6.76 8.15 24.35
CA PHE A 157 6.97 8.07 22.92
C PHE A 157 7.58 6.72 22.55
N LEU A 158 6.82 5.90 21.81
CA LEU A 158 7.17 4.56 21.38
C LEU A 158 8.03 4.60 20.12
N LEU A 159 9.21 4.00 20.20
CA LEU A 159 10.15 3.84 19.09
C LEU A 159 9.84 2.58 18.29
N ASP A 160 10.50 2.45 17.13
CA ASP A 160 10.49 1.25 16.29
C ASP A 160 9.08 0.75 15.90
N ALA A 161 8.25 1.70 15.46
CA ALA A 161 6.88 1.42 15.04
C ALA A 161 6.78 0.45 13.84
N ASP A 162 7.84 0.26 13.05
CA ASP A 162 7.89 -0.74 11.98
C ASP A 162 7.90 -2.19 12.48
N SER A 163 8.09 -2.39 13.79
CA SER A 163 7.91 -3.68 14.46
C SER A 163 6.45 -3.96 14.86
N ILE A 164 5.55 -2.98 14.75
CA ILE A 164 4.11 -3.15 15.01
C ILE A 164 3.50 -4.02 13.93
N VAL A 165 2.72 -5.01 14.34
CA VAL A 165 2.14 -6.03 13.46
C VAL A 165 0.72 -6.37 13.87
N THR A 166 0.01 -7.09 13.01
CA THR A 166 -1.25 -7.72 13.40
C THR A 166 -1.01 -8.83 14.44
N PHE A 167 -2.02 -9.12 15.26
CA PHE A 167 -1.92 -10.21 16.24
C PHE A 167 -1.62 -11.57 15.58
N GLU A 168 -2.13 -11.83 14.37
CA GLU A 168 -1.88 -13.06 13.60
C GLU A 168 -0.42 -13.19 13.15
N GLU A 169 0.19 -12.09 12.71
CA GLU A 169 1.60 -12.06 12.31
C GLU A 169 2.53 -12.23 13.51
N ARG A 170 2.16 -11.66 14.67
CA ARG A 170 2.92 -11.81 15.91
C ARG A 170 2.95 -13.27 16.39
N LEU A 171 1.86 -14.01 16.21
CA LEU A 171 1.81 -15.45 16.53
C LEU A 171 2.83 -16.26 15.71
N LYS A 172 3.15 -15.83 14.49
CA LYS A 172 4.15 -16.49 13.62
C LYS A 172 5.59 -16.11 13.95
N SER A 173 5.80 -14.93 14.56
CA SER A 173 7.13 -14.37 14.83
C SER A 173 7.16 -13.64 16.17
N ALA A 174 7.47 -14.39 17.24
CA ALA A 174 7.61 -13.83 18.57
C ALA A 174 8.85 -12.93 18.66
N VAL A 175 8.64 -11.67 19.06
CA VAL A 175 9.72 -10.72 19.39
C VAL A 175 9.77 -10.60 20.91
N ASN A 176 10.93 -10.90 21.48
CA ASN A 176 11.16 -10.77 22.91
C ASN A 176 12.48 -10.04 23.12
N SER A 177 12.38 -8.81 23.62
CA SER A 177 13.51 -8.15 24.26
C SER A 177 14.02 -9.00 25.44
N PRO A 178 15.35 -9.16 25.60
CA PRO A 178 15.94 -9.85 26.75
C PRO A 178 15.40 -9.27 28.06
N ASP A 179 15.11 -10.12 29.04
CA ASP A 179 14.51 -9.79 30.34
C ASP A 179 13.12 -9.12 30.32
N TRP A 180 12.41 -9.10 29.18
CA TRP A 180 11.05 -8.54 29.03
C TRP A 180 10.02 -9.59 28.58
N GLN A 181 10.17 -10.84 29.02
CA GLN A 181 9.28 -11.92 28.62
C GLN A 181 7.93 -11.86 29.35
N ALA A 182 6.87 -12.14 28.59
CA ALA A 182 5.55 -12.43 29.13
C ALA A 182 5.44 -13.93 29.47
N PRO A 183 4.50 -14.33 30.34
CA PRO A 183 4.18 -15.73 30.58
C PRO A 183 3.85 -16.51 29.30
N ARG A 184 4.12 -17.82 29.33
CA ARG A 184 3.84 -18.71 28.20
C ARG A 184 2.34 -18.95 28.04
N GLY A 185 1.89 -19.18 26.81
CA GLY A 185 0.50 -19.52 26.51
C GLY A 185 -0.43 -18.33 26.31
N LEU A 186 0.08 -17.10 26.44
CA LEU A 186 -0.67 -15.87 26.16
C LEU A 186 -0.68 -15.55 24.66
N ASP A 187 -1.82 -15.07 24.16
CA ASP A 187 -1.92 -14.50 22.81
C ASP A 187 -1.16 -13.17 22.70
N ALA A 188 -1.07 -12.61 21.48
CA ALA A 188 -0.28 -11.41 21.23
C ALA A 188 -0.77 -10.15 21.99
N ILE A 189 -2.09 -10.00 22.18
CA ILE A 189 -2.68 -8.88 22.92
C ILE A 189 -2.46 -9.07 24.42
N GLN A 190 -2.66 -10.30 24.91
CA GLN A 190 -2.38 -10.67 26.30
C GLN A 190 -0.90 -10.47 26.64
N GLN A 191 0.02 -10.77 25.73
CA GLN A 191 1.45 -10.51 25.92
C GLN A 191 1.76 -9.01 26.04
N ASP A 192 1.14 -8.15 25.22
CA ASP A 192 1.28 -6.69 25.36
C ASP A 192 0.78 -6.22 26.73
N ARG A 193 -0.39 -6.70 27.18
CA ARG A 193 -0.96 -6.37 28.50
C ARG A 193 -0.09 -6.87 29.64
N ALA A 194 0.47 -8.07 29.53
CA ALA A 194 1.41 -8.61 30.51
C ALA A 194 2.69 -7.78 30.57
N LYS A 195 3.32 -7.47 29.42
CA LYS A 195 4.53 -6.63 29.36
C LYS A 195 4.26 -5.20 29.84
N PHE A 196 3.04 -4.68 29.68
CA PHE A 196 2.62 -3.42 30.29
C PHE A 196 2.60 -3.48 31.82
N ALA A 197 2.08 -4.54 32.43
CA ALA A 197 2.13 -4.72 33.88
C ALA A 197 3.58 -4.84 34.39
N LEU A 198 4.43 -5.58 33.67
CA LEU A 198 5.87 -5.66 33.95
C LEU A 198 6.54 -4.28 33.87
N PHE A 199 6.20 -3.48 32.85
CA PHE A 199 6.71 -2.13 32.68
C PHE A 199 6.37 -1.24 33.89
N ILE A 200 5.10 -1.22 34.32
CA ILE A 200 4.67 -0.41 35.47
C ILE A 200 5.37 -0.84 36.74
N TRP A 201 5.45 -2.16 36.98
CA TRP A 201 6.11 -2.69 38.16
C TRP A 201 7.56 -2.20 38.25
N ARG A 202 8.32 -2.34 37.17
CA ARG A 202 9.72 -1.88 37.12
C ARG A 202 9.83 -0.36 37.21
N LEU A 203 8.91 0.38 36.58
CA LEU A 203 8.91 1.83 36.61
C LEU A 203 8.66 2.39 38.00
N LEU A 204 7.75 1.78 38.78
CA LEU A 204 7.44 2.24 40.13
C LEU A 204 8.43 1.70 41.17
N ALA A 205 8.85 0.44 41.05
CA ALA A 205 9.80 -0.18 41.96
C ALA A 205 11.25 0.31 41.75
N GLN A 206 11.57 0.83 40.56
CA GLN A 206 12.93 1.22 40.13
C GLN A 206 13.95 0.08 40.30
N LYS A 207 13.52 -1.12 39.93
CA LYS A 207 14.34 -2.34 39.89
C LYS A 207 14.17 -2.99 38.51
N PRO A 208 15.21 -3.02 37.66
CA PRO A 208 15.07 -3.41 36.25
C PRO A 208 14.82 -4.91 36.05
N SER A 209 15.21 -5.77 37.00
CA SER A 209 15.06 -7.23 36.90
C SER A 209 13.84 -7.77 37.65
N ASP A 210 13.11 -6.93 38.40
CA ASP A 210 11.94 -7.36 39.15
C ASP A 210 10.80 -7.79 38.21
N VAL A 211 9.99 -8.74 38.69
CA VAL A 211 8.84 -9.30 37.97
C VAL A 211 7.61 -9.25 38.89
N PRO A 212 6.43 -8.86 38.37
CA PRO A 212 5.19 -8.91 39.13
C PRO A 212 4.91 -10.31 39.66
N SER A 213 4.60 -10.42 40.95
CA SER A 213 4.19 -11.68 41.56
C SER A 213 3.28 -11.42 42.77
N ALA A 214 2.38 -12.36 43.04
CA ALA A 214 1.49 -12.28 44.20
C ALA A 214 2.29 -12.19 45.52
N ALA A 215 3.41 -12.92 45.64
CA ALA A 215 4.29 -12.89 46.80
C ALA A 215 5.01 -11.54 46.98
N GLY A 216 5.44 -10.91 45.88
CA GLY A 216 6.11 -9.61 45.89
C GLY A 216 5.18 -8.41 46.01
N ALA A 217 3.86 -8.59 45.90
CA ALA A 217 2.87 -7.51 45.86
C ALA A 217 2.90 -6.64 47.12
N THR A 218 2.98 -7.26 48.30
CA THR A 218 3.01 -6.52 49.58
C THR A 218 4.28 -5.67 49.72
N GLU A 219 5.44 -6.20 49.33
CA GLU A 219 6.71 -5.43 49.36
C GLU A 219 6.66 -4.27 48.36
N PHE A 220 6.14 -4.53 47.16
CA PHE A 220 5.93 -3.52 46.14
C PHE A 220 5.01 -2.40 46.65
N ASP A 221 3.85 -2.75 47.20
CA ASP A 221 2.87 -1.78 47.67
C ASP A 221 3.38 -0.99 48.89
N THR A 222 4.15 -1.60 49.78
CA THR A 222 4.82 -0.91 50.89
C THR A 222 5.80 0.15 50.39
N ARG A 223 6.51 -0.11 49.30
CA ARG A 223 7.46 0.84 48.71
C ARG A 223 6.77 1.96 47.92
N CYS A 224 5.75 1.61 47.15
CA CYS A 224 5.11 2.52 46.19
C CYS A 224 3.93 3.31 46.80
N GLY A 225 3.28 2.77 47.83
CA GLY A 225 2.11 3.38 48.50
C GLY A 225 0.81 3.36 47.68
N LEU A 226 0.71 2.52 46.65
CA LEU A 226 -0.38 2.55 45.66
C LEU A 226 -1.41 1.41 45.78
N ASN A 227 -1.08 0.33 46.49
CA ASN A 227 -1.94 -0.87 46.63
C ASN A 227 -2.42 -1.41 45.26
N ILE A 228 -1.49 -1.57 44.32
CA ILE A 228 -1.74 -2.06 42.96
C ILE A 228 -0.94 -3.33 42.63
N GLY A 229 -0.06 -3.79 43.52
CA GLY A 229 0.83 -4.93 43.29
C GLY A 229 0.08 -6.21 42.92
N VAL A 230 -1.03 -6.51 43.61
CA VAL A 230 -1.85 -7.71 43.32
C VAL A 230 -2.48 -7.64 41.92
N VAL A 231 -2.98 -6.47 41.52
CA VAL A 231 -3.58 -6.27 40.19
C VAL A 231 -2.51 -6.39 39.10
N LEU A 232 -1.33 -5.81 39.32
CA LEU A 232 -0.20 -5.93 38.40
C LEU A 232 0.25 -7.38 38.22
N ALA A 233 0.37 -8.14 39.32
CA ALA A 233 0.72 -9.56 39.27
C ALA A 233 -0.29 -10.37 38.46
N ARG A 234 -1.59 -10.17 38.71
CA ARG A 234 -2.65 -10.85 37.98
C ARG A 234 -2.62 -10.51 36.49
N VAL A 235 -2.50 -9.24 36.11
CA VAL A 235 -2.46 -8.81 34.70
C VAL A 235 -1.20 -9.33 34.01
N TYR A 236 -0.07 -9.39 34.71
CA TYR A 236 1.15 -9.99 34.19
C TYR A 236 0.97 -11.48 33.88
N GLU A 237 0.32 -12.23 34.77
CA GLU A 237 0.07 -13.67 34.63
C GLU A 237 -0.94 -14.00 33.53
N SER A 238 -2.03 -13.25 33.41
CA SER A 238 -3.18 -13.58 32.56
C SER A 238 -3.26 -12.77 31.25
N GLY A 239 -2.72 -11.56 31.22
CA GLY A 239 -3.00 -10.58 30.16
C GLY A 239 -4.51 -10.23 30.00
N ASP A 240 -5.31 -10.42 31.05
CA ASP A 240 -6.78 -10.28 30.95
C ASP A 240 -7.24 -8.83 30.80
N GLU A 241 -8.29 -8.64 29.98
CA GLU A 241 -8.79 -7.31 29.62
C GLU A 241 -9.40 -6.55 30.81
N SER A 242 -10.10 -7.28 31.68
CA SER A 242 -10.76 -6.69 32.84
C SER A 242 -9.74 -6.14 33.84
N GLY A 243 -8.68 -6.90 34.11
CA GLY A 243 -7.57 -6.48 34.95
C GLY A 243 -6.80 -5.31 34.34
N PHE A 244 -6.57 -5.34 33.02
CA PHE A 244 -5.93 -4.24 32.29
C PHE A 244 -6.74 -2.94 32.39
N ALA A 245 -8.06 -2.99 32.19
CA ALA A 245 -8.95 -1.84 32.36
C ALA A 245 -9.01 -1.36 33.83
N THR A 246 -9.08 -2.29 34.78
CA THR A 246 -9.08 -1.99 36.23
C THR A 246 -7.80 -1.25 36.63
N LEU A 247 -6.65 -1.68 36.11
CA LEU A 247 -5.37 -1.03 36.34
C LEU A 247 -5.38 0.41 35.80
N ALA A 248 -5.93 0.63 34.60
CA ALA A 248 -6.07 1.96 34.01
C ALA A 248 -6.91 2.91 34.87
N THR A 249 -8.02 2.44 35.41
CA THR A 249 -8.86 3.21 36.35
C THR A 249 -8.10 3.48 37.64
N THR A 250 -7.42 2.48 38.19
CA THR A 250 -6.67 2.60 39.44
C THR A 250 -5.50 3.59 39.32
N LEU A 251 -4.76 3.58 38.21
CA LEU A 251 -3.68 4.55 37.97
C LEU A 251 -4.21 5.98 37.96
N ARG A 252 -5.37 6.21 37.33
CA ARG A 252 -5.99 7.54 37.26
C ARG A 252 -6.53 8.01 38.60
N THR A 253 -7.14 7.14 39.39
CA THR A 253 -7.67 7.50 40.73
C THR A 253 -6.57 7.76 41.75
N ARG A 254 -5.37 7.19 41.54
CA ARG A 254 -4.18 7.43 42.38
C ARG A 254 -3.42 8.71 42.05
N LEU A 255 -3.73 9.38 40.94
CA LEU A 255 -3.20 10.71 40.68
C LEU A 255 -3.68 11.70 41.75
N ASP A 256 -2.78 12.60 42.15
CA ASP A 256 -3.17 13.68 43.04
C ASP A 256 -4.30 14.56 42.41
N PRO A 257 -5.10 15.26 43.22
CA PRO A 257 -6.23 16.05 42.71
C PRO A 257 -5.84 17.11 41.67
N ALA A 258 -4.67 17.73 41.80
CA ALA A 258 -4.21 18.77 40.86
C ALA A 258 -3.84 18.18 39.49
N ARG A 259 -3.23 17.00 39.47
CA ARG A 259 -2.90 16.26 38.25
C ARG A 259 -4.13 15.66 37.59
N ARG A 260 -5.11 15.16 38.37
CA ARG A 260 -6.43 14.76 37.82
C ARG A 260 -7.14 15.93 37.15
N HIS A 261 -7.18 17.09 37.80
CA HIS A 261 -7.76 18.29 37.21
C HIS A 261 -7.03 18.71 35.93
N THR A 262 -5.70 18.65 35.92
CA THR A 262 -4.90 18.94 34.71
C THR A 262 -5.20 17.96 33.58
N LEU A 263 -5.32 16.66 33.88
CA LEU A 263 -5.63 15.61 32.91
C LEU A 263 -7.05 15.81 32.33
N PHE A 264 -8.02 16.17 33.16
CA PHE A 264 -9.37 16.52 32.71
C PHE A 264 -9.37 17.77 31.81
N ALA A 265 -8.68 18.84 32.22
CA ALA A 265 -8.56 20.06 31.44
C ALA A 265 -7.87 19.83 30.08
N ARG A 266 -6.87 18.94 30.01
CA ARG A 266 -6.26 18.53 28.73
C ARG A 266 -7.29 17.86 27.82
N ALA A 267 -8.11 16.95 28.36
CA ALA A 267 -9.14 16.25 27.59
C ALA A 267 -10.24 17.20 27.09
N VAL A 268 -10.60 18.24 27.86
CA VAL A 268 -11.47 19.34 27.38
C VAL A 268 -10.80 20.06 26.21
N ASN A 269 -9.53 20.43 26.35
CA ASN A 269 -8.79 21.23 25.36
C ASN A 269 -8.56 20.51 24.03
N THR A 270 -8.58 19.17 24.00
CA THR A 270 -8.51 18.45 22.71
C THR A 270 -9.78 18.65 21.88
N GLY A 271 -10.91 19.02 22.51
CA GLY A 271 -12.19 19.20 21.84
C GLY A 271 -12.80 17.91 21.28
N PHE A 272 -12.32 16.73 21.70
CA PHE A 272 -12.77 15.43 21.19
C PHE A 272 -13.42 14.60 22.30
N ALA A 273 -14.64 14.13 22.06
CA ALA A 273 -15.41 13.39 23.06
C ALA A 273 -14.75 12.07 23.50
N ARG A 274 -14.08 11.37 22.59
CA ARG A 274 -13.34 10.12 22.90
C ARG A 274 -12.22 10.36 23.90
N GLN A 275 -11.50 11.48 23.79
CA GLN A 275 -10.46 11.86 24.73
C GLN A 275 -11.06 12.22 26.09
N MET A 276 -12.20 12.93 26.11
CA MET A 276 -12.94 13.21 27.35
C MET A 276 -13.36 11.93 28.07
N LEU A 277 -13.81 10.89 27.36
CA LEU A 277 -14.21 9.64 28.01
C LEU A 277 -13.06 8.87 28.65
N THR A 278 -11.80 9.12 28.27
CA THR A 278 -10.65 8.54 29.00
C THR A 278 -10.55 9.04 30.45
N CYS A 279 -11.24 10.13 30.78
CA CYS A 279 -11.30 10.73 32.11
C CYS A 279 -12.61 10.44 32.85
N ALA A 280 -13.53 9.68 32.25
CA ALA A 280 -14.89 9.50 32.77
C ALA A 280 -14.92 8.93 34.20
N GLU A 281 -14.05 7.95 34.47
CA GLU A 281 -13.98 7.25 35.77
C GLU A 281 -13.42 8.11 36.91
N ILE A 282 -12.74 9.21 36.60
CA ILE A 282 -12.19 10.13 37.62
C ILE A 282 -12.98 11.43 37.76
N ALA A 283 -14.01 11.63 36.93
CA ALA A 283 -14.91 12.77 37.03
C ALA A 283 -15.69 12.70 38.34
N SER A 284 -15.65 13.78 39.11
CA SER A 284 -16.23 13.84 40.45
C SER A 284 -17.08 15.08 40.69
N GLY A 285 -16.79 16.18 40.00
CA GLY A 285 -17.60 17.41 40.09
C GLY A 285 -18.84 17.40 39.18
N PRO A 286 -19.89 18.18 39.49
CA PRO A 286 -21.09 18.28 38.64
C PRO A 286 -20.76 18.81 37.23
N ASP A 287 -19.78 19.70 37.10
CA ASP A 287 -19.30 20.18 35.80
C ASP A 287 -18.59 19.09 35.00
N GLU A 288 -17.72 18.31 35.65
CA GLU A 288 -17.00 17.21 35.03
C GLU A 288 -17.96 16.11 34.55
N LEU A 289 -18.96 15.77 35.38
CA LEU A 289 -20.00 14.80 35.02
C LEU A 289 -20.85 15.27 33.84
N ARG A 290 -21.15 16.58 33.73
CA ARG A 290 -21.83 17.15 32.56
C ARG A 290 -21.00 16.99 31.29
N TRP A 291 -19.70 17.28 31.34
CA TRP A 291 -18.78 17.08 30.23
C TRP A 291 -18.72 15.61 29.79
N VAL A 292 -18.64 14.67 30.74
CA VAL A 292 -18.64 13.23 30.46
C VAL A 292 -19.96 12.80 29.81
N GLN A 293 -21.09 13.29 30.30
CA GLN A 293 -22.40 12.97 29.73
C GLN A 293 -22.53 13.50 28.30
N SER A 294 -22.16 14.77 28.05
CA SER A 294 -22.13 15.33 26.70
C SER A 294 -21.17 14.57 25.77
N ALA A 295 -20.04 14.06 26.30
CA ALA A 295 -19.12 13.24 25.51
C ALA A 295 -19.73 11.89 25.11
N ARG A 296 -20.49 11.24 26.01
CA ARG A 296 -21.21 9.99 25.69
C ARG A 296 -22.25 10.21 24.58
N GLU A 297 -23.01 11.29 24.67
CA GLU A 297 -24.01 11.68 23.66
C GLU A 297 -23.35 11.96 22.31
N GLN A 298 -22.25 12.71 22.31
CA GLN A 298 -21.46 13.00 21.11
C GLN A 298 -20.93 11.72 20.45
N ILE A 299 -20.39 10.77 21.21
CA ILE A 299 -19.90 9.51 20.64
C ILE A 299 -21.04 8.68 20.05
N GLY A 300 -22.22 8.68 20.68
CA GLY A 300 -23.42 8.06 20.13
C GLY A 300 -23.82 8.68 18.78
N LEU A 301 -23.76 10.02 18.68
CA LEU A 301 -23.99 10.74 17.43
C LEU A 301 -22.94 10.37 16.37
N GLU A 302 -21.65 10.43 16.69
CA GLU A 302 -20.56 10.08 15.78
C GLU A 302 -20.67 8.63 15.29
N ALA A 303 -21.00 7.69 16.17
CA ALA A 303 -21.23 6.30 15.79
C ALA A 303 -22.42 6.15 14.84
N SER A 304 -23.52 6.89 15.08
CA SER A 304 -24.68 6.89 14.16
C SER A 304 -24.33 7.48 12.79
N ILE A 305 -23.46 8.49 12.77
CA ILE A 305 -22.94 9.16 11.58
C ILE A 305 -22.01 8.20 10.81
N ASP A 306 -21.06 7.56 11.49
CA ASP A 306 -20.13 6.55 10.95
C ASP A 306 -20.86 5.32 10.39
N ALA A 307 -21.99 4.93 10.99
CA ALA A 307 -22.82 3.82 10.53
C ALA A 307 -23.77 4.20 9.37
N ALA A 308 -24.13 5.48 9.25
CA ALA A 308 -25.00 5.96 8.18
C ALA A 308 -24.29 6.05 6.82
N ARG A 309 -25.08 5.97 5.74
CA ARG A 309 -24.63 6.12 4.34
C ARG A 309 -25.60 7.06 3.59
N GLY A 310 -25.22 7.60 2.43
CA GLY A 310 -26.15 8.32 1.57
C GLY A 310 -26.74 9.59 2.18
N LEU A 311 -28.01 9.82 1.82
CA LEU A 311 -28.82 10.92 2.33
C LEU A 311 -28.90 10.93 3.87
N ARG A 312 -29.01 9.75 4.51
CA ARG A 312 -29.11 9.65 5.97
C ARG A 312 -27.87 10.23 6.65
N ARG A 313 -26.68 9.92 6.13
CA ARG A 313 -25.41 10.48 6.61
C ARG A 313 -25.36 11.99 6.43
N ARG A 314 -25.75 12.50 5.25
CA ARG A 314 -25.82 13.95 4.97
C ARG A 314 -26.76 14.70 5.92
N LEU A 315 -27.92 14.11 6.23
CA LEU A 315 -28.88 14.68 7.18
C LEU A 315 -28.31 14.73 8.60
N LEU A 316 -27.69 13.63 9.07
CA LEU A 316 -27.06 13.59 10.39
C LEU A 316 -25.89 14.58 10.51
N LEU A 317 -25.07 14.70 9.47
CA LEU A 317 -23.99 15.71 9.42
C LEU A 317 -24.55 17.14 9.49
N ARG A 318 -25.63 17.45 8.76
CA ARG A 318 -26.29 18.77 8.86
C ARG A 318 -26.88 19.03 10.25
N GLN A 319 -27.49 18.03 10.87
CA GLN A 319 -28.05 18.13 12.23
C GLN A 319 -26.95 18.29 13.29
N SER A 320 -25.79 17.66 13.09
CA SER A 320 -24.66 17.72 14.02
C SER A 320 -23.98 19.09 14.10
N GLY A 321 -24.10 19.95 13.08
CA GLY A 321 -23.57 21.32 13.10
C GLY A 321 -24.16 22.22 14.19
N ALA A 322 -25.23 21.77 14.86
CA ALA A 322 -25.85 22.47 15.99
C ALA A 322 -25.24 22.11 17.37
N GLN A 323 -24.46 21.02 17.49
CA GLN A 323 -23.87 20.61 18.78
C GLN A 323 -22.52 21.31 19.01
N ARG A 324 -22.40 22.06 20.12
CA ARG A 324 -21.33 23.06 20.35
C ARG A 324 -20.17 22.61 21.26
N TYR A 325 -20.20 21.42 21.86
CA TYR A 325 -19.23 21.02 22.90
C TYR A 325 -18.00 20.27 22.39
N PHE A 326 -18.13 19.54 21.28
CA PHE A 326 -17.06 18.70 20.74
C PHE A 326 -16.98 18.86 19.22
N THR A 327 -15.76 18.71 18.69
CA THR A 327 -15.50 18.59 17.26
C THR A 327 -15.84 17.17 16.82
N LEU A 328 -16.50 17.03 15.67
CA LEU A 328 -16.83 15.74 15.07
C LEU A 328 -15.56 14.92 14.79
N ASP A 329 -15.48 13.73 15.39
CA ASP A 329 -14.38 12.79 15.24
C ASP A 329 -14.83 11.50 14.54
N LEU A 330 -14.86 11.54 13.21
CA LEU A 330 -15.41 10.49 12.34
C LEU A 330 -14.30 9.66 11.70
N LEU A 331 -14.59 8.41 11.32
CA LEU A 331 -13.63 7.56 10.60
C LEU A 331 -13.31 8.14 9.22
N ALA A 332 -12.03 8.23 8.88
CA ALA A 332 -11.60 8.63 7.54
C ALA A 332 -12.00 7.52 6.55
N GLY A 333 -12.74 7.88 5.51
CA GLY A 333 -13.29 6.90 4.56
C GLY A 333 -14.68 6.34 4.91
N SER A 334 -15.35 6.80 5.98
CA SER A 334 -16.79 6.54 6.22
C SER A 334 -17.73 7.12 5.15
N GLY A 335 -17.17 7.71 4.08
CA GLY A 335 -17.84 8.08 2.83
C GLY A 335 -17.49 7.21 1.63
N LEU A 336 -16.39 6.43 1.64
CA LEU A 336 -16.11 5.50 0.55
C LEU A 336 -17.00 4.29 0.70
N VAL A 337 -18.18 4.39 0.09
CA VAL A 337 -18.99 3.22 -0.24
C VAL A 337 -18.07 2.18 -0.88
N HIS A 338 -18.16 0.91 -0.51
CA HIS A 338 -17.47 -0.14 -1.25
C HIS A 338 -17.80 -0.05 -2.75
N ALA A 339 -16.81 -0.29 -3.61
CA ALA A 339 -17.03 -0.32 -5.05
C ALA A 339 -18.17 -1.30 -5.35
N PRO A 340 -19.24 -0.87 -6.05
CA PRO A 340 -20.35 -1.75 -6.36
C PRO A 340 -19.82 -2.91 -7.19
N THR A 341 -20.24 -4.12 -6.81
CA THR A 341 -19.86 -5.36 -7.51
C THR A 341 -21.00 -5.91 -8.36
N THR A 342 -22.22 -5.42 -8.11
CA THR A 342 -23.42 -5.78 -8.86
C THR A 342 -24.15 -4.55 -9.41
N ALA A 343 -24.97 -4.75 -10.45
CA ALA A 343 -25.80 -3.68 -11.00
C ALA A 343 -26.79 -3.11 -9.97
N ALA A 344 -27.39 -3.96 -9.13
CA ALA A 344 -28.32 -3.53 -8.09
C ALA A 344 -27.64 -2.66 -7.02
N GLU A 345 -26.39 -2.97 -6.65
CA GLU A 345 -25.59 -2.12 -5.76
C GLU A 345 -25.31 -0.77 -6.42
N LEU A 346 -24.85 -0.76 -7.69
CA LEU A 346 -24.61 0.47 -8.43
C LEU A 346 -25.87 1.34 -8.53
N GLU A 347 -27.02 0.75 -8.87
CA GLU A 347 -28.30 1.45 -8.94
C GLU A 347 -28.68 2.05 -7.59
N ARG A 348 -28.48 1.33 -6.49
CA ARG A 348 -28.70 1.85 -5.14
C ARG A 348 -27.83 3.07 -4.84
N LEU A 349 -26.54 3.04 -5.20
CA LEU A 349 -25.66 4.21 -5.03
C LEU A 349 -26.13 5.41 -5.84
N ILE A 350 -26.65 5.15 -7.04
CA ILE A 350 -27.22 6.18 -7.90
C ILE A 350 -28.49 6.77 -7.29
N TYR A 351 -29.39 5.93 -6.75
CA TYR A 351 -30.58 6.38 -6.03
C TYR A 351 -30.25 7.17 -4.76
N ASP A 352 -29.20 6.76 -4.05
CA ASP A 352 -28.69 7.45 -2.86
C ASP A 352 -27.88 8.72 -3.22
N ALA A 353 -27.69 9.02 -4.51
CA ALA A 353 -26.95 10.15 -5.05
C ALA A 353 -25.45 10.20 -4.65
N GLU A 354 -24.82 9.03 -4.50
CA GLU A 354 -23.38 8.88 -4.19
C GLU A 354 -22.52 8.95 -5.46
N PHE A 355 -22.73 9.99 -6.26
CA PHE A 355 -22.08 10.14 -7.57
C PHE A 355 -20.57 10.34 -7.48
N ALA A 356 -20.08 11.04 -6.45
CA ALA A 356 -18.66 11.28 -6.23
C ALA A 356 -17.90 9.98 -5.90
N ASP A 357 -18.51 9.07 -5.14
CA ASP A 357 -17.91 7.78 -4.81
C ASP A 357 -17.85 6.88 -6.05
N ILE A 358 -18.91 6.86 -6.86
CA ILE A 358 -18.90 6.16 -8.16
C ILE A 358 -17.77 6.70 -9.05
N ALA A 359 -17.62 8.03 -9.14
CA ALA A 359 -16.56 8.67 -9.92
C ALA A 359 -15.16 8.36 -9.38
N THR A 360 -14.98 8.30 -8.05
CA THR A 360 -13.72 7.95 -7.40
C THR A 360 -13.34 6.49 -7.65
N HIS A 361 -14.28 5.54 -7.56
CA HIS A 361 -14.01 4.15 -7.91
C HIS A 361 -13.67 4.00 -9.38
N LEU A 362 -14.40 4.68 -10.27
CA LEU A 362 -14.09 4.70 -11.69
C LEU A 362 -12.69 5.27 -11.99
N SER A 363 -12.25 6.30 -11.25
CA SER A 363 -10.96 6.96 -11.47
C SER A 363 -9.76 6.17 -10.91
N THR A 364 -9.99 5.33 -9.91
CA THR A 364 -8.92 4.63 -9.16
C THR A 364 -8.84 3.15 -9.49
N THR A 365 -9.89 2.38 -9.21
CA THR A 365 -9.93 0.92 -9.37
C THR A 365 -10.66 0.46 -10.62
N GLY A 366 -11.48 1.32 -11.22
CA GLY A 366 -12.48 0.92 -12.20
C GLY A 366 -13.66 0.18 -11.55
N LEU A 367 -14.70 -0.08 -12.35
CA LEU A 367 -15.88 -0.86 -11.93
C LEU A 367 -16.09 -2.13 -12.77
N GLY A 368 -15.09 -2.50 -13.59
CA GLY A 368 -15.13 -3.70 -14.43
C GLY A 368 -16.34 -3.73 -15.35
N ALA A 369 -17.11 -4.81 -15.31
CA ALA A 369 -18.30 -5.00 -16.15
C ALA A 369 -19.39 -3.92 -15.93
N LEU A 370 -19.44 -3.31 -14.74
CA LEU A 370 -20.44 -2.30 -14.42
C LEU A 370 -20.18 -0.96 -15.10
N GLU A 371 -18.98 -0.72 -15.65
CA GLU A 371 -18.69 0.50 -16.42
C GLU A 371 -19.59 0.61 -17.65
N ALA A 372 -20.03 -0.52 -18.21
CA ALA A 372 -20.97 -0.57 -19.34
C ALA A 372 -22.41 -0.22 -18.95
N HIS A 373 -22.71 -0.05 -17.66
CA HIS A 373 -24.06 0.23 -17.19
C HIS A 373 -24.59 1.57 -17.76
N PRO A 374 -25.83 1.64 -18.27
CA PRO A 374 -26.35 2.82 -18.99
C PRO A 374 -26.32 4.13 -18.18
N TRP A 375 -26.32 4.03 -16.85
CA TRP A 375 -26.37 5.20 -15.96
C TRP A 375 -24.99 5.76 -15.61
N ILE A 376 -23.89 5.04 -15.86
CA ILE A 376 -22.53 5.48 -15.48
C ILE A 376 -22.20 6.85 -16.06
N THR A 377 -22.48 7.07 -17.34
CA THR A 377 -22.20 8.36 -17.99
C THR A 377 -22.94 9.51 -17.32
N ARG A 378 -24.22 9.31 -16.94
CA ARG A 378 -25.02 10.33 -16.26
C ARG A 378 -24.57 10.54 -14.82
N SER A 379 -24.22 9.48 -14.12
CA SER A 379 -23.70 9.52 -12.75
C SER A 379 -22.39 10.30 -12.67
N VAL A 380 -21.45 10.01 -13.58
CA VAL A 380 -20.17 10.75 -13.67
C VAL A 380 -20.40 12.20 -14.05
N ALA A 381 -21.25 12.48 -15.06
CA ALA A 381 -21.58 13.86 -15.41
C ALA A 381 -22.16 14.64 -14.22
N ARG A 382 -22.99 13.99 -13.38
CA ARG A 382 -23.54 14.60 -12.17
C ARG A 382 -22.47 14.82 -11.09
N ALA A 383 -21.55 13.88 -10.90
CA ALA A 383 -20.42 14.02 -9.98
C ALA A 383 -19.55 15.22 -10.38
N LEU A 384 -19.17 15.31 -11.66
CA LEU A 384 -18.33 16.38 -12.20
C LEU A 384 -19.01 17.76 -12.11
N ALA A 385 -20.34 17.82 -12.24
CA ALA A 385 -21.10 19.06 -12.09
C ALA A 385 -21.19 19.55 -10.63
N MET A 386 -20.83 18.73 -9.65
CA MET A 386 -20.77 19.10 -8.23
C MET A 386 -19.39 19.60 -7.79
N GLU A 387 -18.37 19.44 -8.64
CA GLU A 387 -17.01 19.90 -8.38
C GLU A 387 -16.89 21.43 -8.58
N PRO A 388 -15.96 22.10 -7.90
CA PRO A 388 -15.70 23.52 -8.12
C PRO A 388 -15.26 23.78 -9.56
N GLU A 389 -15.68 24.94 -10.08
CA GLU A 389 -15.48 25.33 -11.47
C GLU A 389 -13.98 25.44 -11.83
N ILE A 390 -13.57 24.75 -12.90
CA ILE A 390 -12.18 24.78 -13.38
C ILE A 390 -12.01 25.99 -14.28
N GLN A 391 -11.18 26.95 -13.88
CA GLN A 391 -10.92 28.14 -14.70
C GLN A 391 -9.73 27.96 -15.64
N LEU A 392 -9.97 28.20 -16.92
CA LEU A 392 -8.95 28.22 -17.96
C LEU A 392 -8.36 29.63 -18.12
N ARG A 393 -7.04 29.72 -18.29
CA ARG A 393 -6.31 30.95 -18.58
C ARG A 393 -5.50 30.75 -19.85
N VAL A 394 -5.52 31.74 -20.74
CA VAL A 394 -4.72 31.73 -21.96
C VAL A 394 -3.74 32.89 -21.93
N HIS A 395 -2.48 32.60 -22.24
CA HIS A 395 -1.42 33.57 -22.47
C HIS A 395 -1.01 33.52 -23.95
N PRO A 396 -1.57 34.39 -24.80
CA PRO A 396 -1.28 34.39 -26.23
C PRO A 396 0.18 34.76 -26.50
N GLY A 397 0.85 34.00 -27.36
CA GLY A 397 2.23 34.25 -27.78
C GLY A 397 2.36 34.33 -29.30
N LEU A 398 3.47 34.90 -29.78
CA LEU A 398 3.75 35.07 -31.22
C LEU A 398 3.95 33.74 -31.95
N GLU A 399 4.56 32.76 -31.29
CA GLU A 399 4.80 31.41 -31.86
C GLU A 399 3.91 30.34 -31.21
N THR A 400 3.73 30.43 -29.89
CA THR A 400 2.94 29.48 -29.09
C THR A 400 2.12 30.21 -28.04
N SER A 401 0.84 29.87 -27.94
CA SER A 401 -0.06 30.34 -26.88
C SER A 401 -0.13 29.30 -25.76
N SER A 402 0.09 29.72 -24.52
CA SER A 402 -0.01 28.83 -23.35
C SER A 402 -1.44 28.82 -22.80
N ILE A 403 -1.97 27.64 -22.55
CA ILE A 403 -3.28 27.39 -21.93
C ILE A 403 -3.04 26.70 -20.59
N GLU A 404 -3.51 27.30 -19.50
CA GLU A 404 -3.26 26.85 -18.12
C GLU A 404 -4.57 26.75 -17.33
N TRP A 405 -4.66 25.76 -16.45
CA TRP A 405 -5.78 25.61 -15.50
C TRP A 405 -5.34 24.95 -14.19
N THR A 406 -6.19 25.02 -13.18
CA THR A 406 -5.96 24.41 -11.86
C THR A 406 -6.87 23.21 -11.64
N TRP A 407 -6.37 22.15 -11.03
CA TRP A 407 -7.16 20.96 -10.76
C TRP A 407 -8.01 21.12 -9.49
N PRO A 408 -9.26 20.61 -9.46
CA PRO A 408 -10.03 20.49 -8.22
C PRO A 408 -9.30 19.66 -7.16
N ALA A 409 -9.59 19.88 -5.88
CA ALA A 409 -8.98 19.08 -4.80
C ALA A 409 -9.43 17.61 -4.80
N SER A 410 -10.59 17.32 -5.40
CA SER A 410 -11.19 15.98 -5.47
C SER A 410 -10.38 15.02 -6.34
N ALA A 411 -10.23 13.78 -5.86
CA ALA A 411 -9.63 12.67 -6.60
C ALA A 411 -10.56 12.09 -7.68
N SER A 412 -11.84 12.47 -7.67
CA SER A 412 -12.83 12.08 -8.67
C SER A 412 -12.47 12.64 -10.05
N VAL A 413 -11.87 13.84 -10.10
CA VAL A 413 -11.41 14.48 -11.35
C VAL A 413 -9.94 14.14 -11.58
N ASN A 414 -9.69 13.05 -12.30
CA ASN A 414 -8.36 12.61 -12.67
C ASN A 414 -8.00 12.89 -14.14
N ALA A 415 -8.89 13.53 -14.90
CA ALA A 415 -8.62 13.94 -16.28
C ALA A 415 -9.35 15.23 -16.65
N ALA A 416 -8.90 15.87 -17.73
CA ALA A 416 -9.59 16.97 -18.41
C ALA A 416 -9.51 16.76 -19.92
N VAL A 417 -10.54 17.22 -20.63
CA VAL A 417 -10.56 17.24 -22.10
C VAL A 417 -10.44 18.68 -22.54
N LEU A 418 -9.36 19.01 -23.26
CA LEU A 418 -9.13 20.32 -23.85
C LEU A 418 -9.47 20.26 -25.35
N VAL A 419 -10.37 21.12 -25.78
CA VAL A 419 -10.77 21.29 -27.19
C VAL A 419 -10.35 22.67 -27.64
N VAL A 420 -9.54 22.76 -28.69
CA VAL A 420 -9.12 24.04 -29.29
C VAL A 420 -9.65 24.14 -30.72
N ARG A 421 -10.41 25.19 -31.00
CA ARG A 421 -10.96 25.50 -32.32
C ARG A 421 -10.32 26.76 -32.89
N ALA A 422 -9.74 26.65 -34.08
CA ALA A 422 -9.21 27.80 -34.81
C ALA A 422 -9.24 27.53 -36.32
N ASN A 423 -9.45 28.55 -37.14
CA ASN A 423 -9.37 28.46 -38.62
C ASN A 423 -10.17 27.28 -39.23
N GLY A 424 -11.37 27.01 -38.69
CA GLY A 424 -12.24 25.91 -39.15
C GLY A 424 -11.75 24.50 -38.79
N ARG A 425 -10.74 24.36 -37.94
CA ARG A 425 -10.21 23.08 -37.44
C ARG A 425 -10.40 22.97 -35.93
N GLU A 426 -10.59 21.74 -35.47
CA GLU A 426 -10.77 21.39 -34.06
C GLU A 426 -9.74 20.32 -33.67
N VAL A 427 -9.06 20.53 -32.54
CA VAL A 427 -8.14 19.56 -31.96
C VAL A 427 -8.59 19.28 -30.52
N GLU A 428 -8.89 18.02 -30.24
CA GLU A 428 -9.22 17.52 -28.91
C GLU A 428 -8.00 16.83 -28.29
N THR A 429 -7.75 17.06 -27.00
CA THR A 429 -6.64 16.45 -26.26
C THR A 429 -7.09 16.10 -24.85
N VAL A 430 -6.88 14.85 -24.45
CA VAL A 430 -7.11 14.40 -23.07
C VAL A 430 -5.85 14.66 -22.25
N VAL A 431 -6.04 15.24 -21.07
CA VAL A 431 -4.96 15.53 -20.12
C VAL A 431 -5.26 14.82 -18.82
N THR A 432 -4.47 13.79 -18.51
CA THR A 432 -4.56 13.04 -17.26
C THR A 432 -3.84 13.79 -16.16
N ARG A 433 -4.45 13.85 -14.97
CA ARG A 433 -3.88 14.43 -13.76
C ARG A 433 -2.99 13.38 -13.08
N LEU A 434 -1.74 13.73 -12.80
CA LEU A 434 -0.90 12.91 -11.93
C LEU A 434 -1.19 13.25 -10.46
N GLY A 435 -1.06 12.29 -9.55
CA GLY A 435 -1.60 12.38 -8.18
C GLY A 435 -1.17 13.61 -7.35
N SER A 436 -0.06 14.26 -7.68
CA SER A 436 0.43 15.49 -7.02
C SER A 436 0.10 16.79 -7.75
N ASP A 437 -0.49 16.73 -8.94
CA ASP A 437 -0.65 17.90 -9.80
C ASP A 437 -1.73 18.85 -9.26
N ARG A 438 -1.32 20.12 -9.09
CA ARG A 438 -2.21 21.23 -8.70
C ARG A 438 -2.67 22.07 -9.89
N SER A 439 -1.93 22.03 -10.99
CA SER A 439 -2.24 22.72 -12.24
C SER A 439 -1.77 21.91 -13.44
N ALA A 440 -2.28 22.25 -14.61
CA ALA A 440 -1.83 21.72 -15.88
C ALA A 440 -1.69 22.85 -16.91
N ARG A 441 -0.78 22.64 -17.87
CA ARG A 441 -0.45 23.58 -18.93
C ARG A 441 -0.34 22.87 -20.29
N ARG A 442 -0.84 23.49 -21.34
CA ARG A 442 -0.69 23.05 -22.73
C ARG A 442 -0.32 24.22 -23.62
N ASP A 443 0.68 24.04 -24.47
CA ASP A 443 1.05 25.04 -25.45
C ASP A 443 0.43 24.70 -26.81
N VAL A 444 -0.14 25.70 -27.48
CA VAL A 444 -0.79 25.57 -28.79
C VAL A 444 -0.08 26.45 -29.81
N SER A 445 0.31 25.85 -30.94
CA SER A 445 0.84 26.59 -32.09
C SER A 445 -0.30 27.00 -33.03
N LEU A 446 -0.41 28.31 -33.30
CA LEU A 446 -1.41 28.90 -34.20
C LEU A 446 -0.72 29.94 -35.10
N ALA A 447 -1.28 30.20 -36.29
CA ALA A 447 -0.76 31.25 -37.16
C ALA A 447 -1.02 32.63 -36.54
N PRO A 448 -0.10 33.61 -36.66
CA PRO A 448 -0.31 34.96 -36.11
C PRO A 448 -1.62 35.59 -36.59
N GLY A 449 -2.31 36.31 -35.71
CA GLY A 449 -3.61 36.93 -35.99
C GLY A 449 -4.81 35.95 -36.01
N SER A 450 -4.59 34.64 -35.77
CA SER A 450 -5.70 33.67 -35.71
C SER A 450 -6.56 33.90 -34.46
N ALA A 451 -7.88 33.97 -34.66
CA ALA A 451 -8.87 33.87 -33.60
C ALA A 451 -9.11 32.40 -33.24
N ALA A 452 -9.10 32.08 -31.95
CA ALA A 452 -9.23 30.74 -31.42
C ALA A 452 -10.15 30.69 -30.20
N LEU A 453 -10.78 29.54 -30.01
CA LEU A 453 -11.60 29.20 -28.84
C LEU A 453 -10.99 27.98 -28.16
N ALA A 454 -10.60 28.11 -26.89
CA ALA A 454 -10.22 27.00 -26.03
C ALA A 454 -11.39 26.65 -25.10
N GLN A 455 -11.77 25.38 -25.06
CA GLN A 455 -12.84 24.84 -24.20
C GLN A 455 -12.28 23.70 -23.36
N LEU A 456 -12.57 23.70 -22.06
CA LEU A 456 -12.12 22.71 -21.11
C LEU A 456 -13.31 21.98 -20.48
N TYR A 457 -13.23 20.66 -20.43
CA TYR A 457 -14.20 19.79 -19.78
C TYR A 457 -13.51 19.02 -18.66
N ALA A 458 -14.08 19.03 -17.45
CA ALA A 458 -13.67 18.09 -16.42
C ALA A 458 -14.02 16.66 -16.85
N ALA A 459 -13.17 15.69 -16.50
CA ALA A 459 -13.37 14.31 -16.92
C ALA A 459 -12.87 13.30 -15.88
N VAL A 460 -13.39 12.08 -16.00
CA VAL A 460 -12.88 10.90 -15.32
C VAL A 460 -12.29 9.97 -16.36
N GLN A 461 -11.03 9.61 -16.23
CA GLN A 461 -10.38 8.56 -17.01
C GLN A 461 -10.28 7.30 -16.16
N THR A 462 -10.90 6.22 -16.62
CA THR A 462 -10.82 4.91 -15.97
C THR A 462 -9.43 4.28 -16.17
N PRO A 463 -9.02 3.32 -15.31
CA PRO A 463 -7.79 2.55 -15.51
C PRO A 463 -7.70 1.86 -16.89
N ASN A 464 -8.84 1.51 -17.47
CA ASN A 464 -8.94 0.92 -18.81
C ASN A 464 -8.83 1.96 -19.96
N GLY A 465 -8.57 3.23 -19.63
CA GLY A 465 -8.35 4.31 -20.59
C GLY A 465 -9.63 4.99 -21.10
N ARG A 466 -10.83 4.53 -20.72
CA ARG A 466 -12.09 5.17 -21.10
C ARG A 466 -12.24 6.51 -20.39
N VAL A 467 -12.58 7.56 -21.15
CA VAL A 467 -12.76 8.93 -20.67
C VAL A 467 -14.25 9.30 -20.65
N LEU A 468 -14.73 9.72 -19.48
CA LEU A 468 -16.08 10.19 -19.24
C LEU A 468 -16.03 11.69 -18.94
N ARG A 469 -16.38 12.51 -19.93
CA ARG A 469 -16.39 13.98 -19.80
C ARG A 469 -17.71 14.51 -19.24
N GLY A 470 -17.63 15.55 -18.42
CA GLY A 470 -18.77 16.29 -17.90
C GLY A 470 -19.26 17.39 -18.85
N ALA A 471 -20.01 18.34 -18.30
CA ALA A 471 -20.37 19.57 -19.00
C ALA A 471 -19.14 20.48 -19.23
N LEU A 472 -19.31 21.49 -20.09
CA LEU A 472 -18.28 22.52 -20.31
C LEU A 472 -17.95 23.19 -18.98
N ALA A 473 -16.67 23.14 -18.57
CA ALA A 473 -16.21 23.70 -17.31
C ALA A 473 -15.73 25.15 -17.46
N SER A 474 -15.04 25.47 -18.55
CA SER A 474 -14.60 26.84 -18.86
C SER A 474 -14.22 26.96 -20.33
N ASP A 475 -14.42 28.13 -20.90
CA ASP A 475 -13.96 28.49 -22.23
C ASP A 475 -13.35 29.90 -22.28
N VAL A 476 -12.41 30.09 -23.22
CA VAL A 476 -11.75 31.38 -23.44
C VAL A 476 -11.56 31.60 -24.94
N HIS A 477 -12.04 32.75 -25.42
CA HIS A 477 -11.73 33.27 -26.74
C HIS A 477 -10.42 34.06 -26.68
N PHE A 478 -9.51 33.82 -27.62
CA PHE A 478 -8.25 34.55 -27.70
C PHE A 478 -7.79 34.73 -29.14
N THR A 479 -6.95 35.75 -29.35
CA THR A 479 -6.33 36.02 -30.65
C THR A 479 -4.83 36.01 -30.49
N THR A 480 -4.13 35.35 -31.40
CA THR A 480 -2.66 35.38 -31.40
C THR A 480 -2.14 36.76 -31.83
N PRO A 481 -1.13 37.31 -31.13
CA PRO A 481 -0.56 38.60 -31.49
C PRO A 481 0.04 38.58 -32.90
N GLU A 482 -0.15 39.66 -33.65
CA GLU A 482 0.46 39.85 -34.97
C GLU A 482 1.89 40.39 -34.80
N PRO A 483 2.90 39.86 -35.51
CA PRO A 483 4.25 40.40 -35.44
C PRO A 483 4.25 41.87 -35.92
N PRO A 484 5.07 42.74 -35.29
CA PRO A 484 5.19 44.13 -35.74
C PRO A 484 5.66 44.17 -37.19
N ALA A 485 4.99 45.00 -38.00
CA ALA A 485 5.29 45.12 -39.43
C ALA A 485 6.78 45.47 -39.64
N PRO A 486 7.54 44.68 -40.43
CA PRO A 486 8.91 45.03 -40.73
C PRO A 486 8.95 46.33 -41.54
N PRO A 487 9.96 47.20 -41.34
CA PRO A 487 10.16 48.35 -42.22
C PRO A 487 10.31 47.85 -43.67
N ARG A 488 9.51 48.42 -44.57
CA ARG A 488 9.42 48.01 -46.00
C ARG A 488 10.81 47.87 -46.63
N ARG A 489 11.25 46.63 -46.84
CA ARG A 489 12.18 46.24 -47.91
C ARG A 489 11.57 45.08 -48.68
N ALA A 490 11.70 45.15 -50.00
CA ALA A 490 11.07 44.23 -50.94
C ALA A 490 11.44 42.77 -50.63
N ILE A 491 10.42 41.90 -50.56
CA ILE A 491 10.55 40.46 -50.30
C ILE A 491 10.11 39.69 -51.56
N ALA A 492 10.95 38.76 -51.98
CA ALA A 492 10.68 37.71 -52.97
C ALA A 492 9.57 36.75 -52.47
N PRO A 493 8.84 36.04 -53.34
CA PRO A 493 7.62 35.33 -52.94
C PRO A 493 7.89 34.20 -51.93
N THR A 494 7.36 34.36 -50.71
CA THR A 494 7.31 33.33 -49.68
C THR A 494 6.23 32.28 -50.00
N ALA A 495 6.61 31.00 -49.95
CA ALA A 495 5.70 29.87 -50.11
C ALA A 495 4.62 29.85 -49.00
N PRO A 496 3.40 29.32 -49.29
CA PRO A 496 2.31 29.28 -48.31
C PRO A 496 2.67 28.36 -47.12
N ARG A 497 2.80 28.96 -45.92
CA ARG A 497 2.92 28.19 -44.67
C ARG A 497 1.56 27.59 -44.34
N THR A 498 1.46 26.27 -44.41
CA THR A 498 0.26 25.52 -44.01
C THR A 498 0.07 25.68 -42.50
N ALA A 499 -1.04 26.28 -42.08
CA ALA A 499 -1.38 26.40 -40.66
C ALA A 499 -1.63 24.99 -40.09
N THR A 500 -0.83 24.59 -39.10
CA THR A 500 -0.99 23.32 -38.38
C THR A 500 -1.33 23.66 -36.94
N ILE A 501 -2.51 23.25 -36.46
CA ILE A 501 -2.85 23.34 -35.04
C ILE A 501 -2.19 22.14 -34.38
N ALA A 502 -1.27 22.39 -33.45
CA ALA A 502 -0.62 21.34 -32.68
C ALA A 502 -0.61 21.74 -31.20
N VAL A 503 -1.09 20.81 -30.35
CA VAL A 503 -1.15 20.95 -28.89
C VAL A 503 -0.04 20.08 -28.32
N PHE A 504 0.82 20.65 -27.48
CA PHE A 504 1.98 19.96 -26.92
C PHE A 504 1.93 19.90 -25.39
N ASP A 505 2.45 18.81 -24.82
CA ASP A 505 2.74 18.70 -23.39
C ASP A 505 4.21 19.06 -23.12
N PRO A 506 4.50 20.22 -22.51
CA PRO A 506 5.88 20.68 -22.30
C PRO A 506 6.66 19.78 -21.33
N VAL A 507 6.01 19.05 -20.41
CA VAL A 507 6.68 18.16 -19.46
C VAL A 507 7.10 16.85 -20.12
N ALA A 508 6.25 16.29 -20.98
CA ALA A 508 6.56 15.08 -21.74
C ALA A 508 7.68 15.33 -22.76
N GLU A 509 7.68 16.48 -23.44
CA GLU A 509 8.72 16.83 -24.41
C GLU A 509 10.06 17.15 -23.70
N ALA A 510 10.02 17.81 -22.54
CA ALA A 510 11.22 18.01 -21.71
C ALA A 510 11.81 16.67 -21.23
N ALA A 511 10.98 15.72 -20.80
CA ALA A 511 11.42 14.38 -20.40
C ALA A 511 12.04 13.60 -21.58
N ARG A 512 11.48 13.74 -22.79
CA ARG A 512 12.03 13.17 -24.03
C ARG A 512 13.40 13.77 -24.38
N ILE A 513 13.54 15.09 -24.31
CA ILE A 513 14.81 15.80 -24.54
C ILE A 513 15.85 15.41 -23.48
N GLU A 514 15.44 15.25 -22.22
CA GLU A 514 16.33 14.82 -21.15
C GLU A 514 16.77 13.35 -21.28
N ALA A 515 15.88 12.46 -21.76
CA ALA A 515 16.22 11.08 -22.11
C ALA A 515 17.26 11.02 -23.24
N LEU A 516 17.12 11.87 -24.27
CA LEU A 516 18.12 12.01 -25.35
C LEU A 516 19.46 12.56 -24.82
N ARG A 517 19.44 13.53 -23.89
CA ARG A 517 20.64 14.05 -23.22
C ARG A 517 21.32 12.99 -22.34
N ARG A 518 20.55 12.14 -21.64
CA ARG A 518 21.08 11.01 -20.84
C ARG A 518 21.69 9.93 -21.74
N ALA A 519 21.12 9.65 -22.90
CA ALA A 519 21.70 8.75 -23.90
C ALA A 519 23.03 9.29 -24.44
N ALA A 520 23.12 10.58 -24.75
CA ALA A 520 24.37 11.23 -25.18
C ALA A 520 25.47 11.19 -24.11
N ARG A 521 25.13 11.39 -22.82
CA ARG A 521 26.09 11.28 -21.70
C ARG A 521 26.65 9.87 -21.53
N ARG A 522 25.85 8.82 -21.77
CA ARG A 522 26.32 7.42 -21.72
C ARG A 522 27.36 7.11 -22.81
N VAL A 523 27.29 7.76 -23.96
CA VAL A 523 28.29 7.62 -25.05
C VAL A 523 29.61 8.28 -24.68
N VAL A 524 29.58 9.43 -23.99
CA VAL A 524 30.78 10.14 -23.52
C VAL A 524 31.48 9.39 -22.38
N VAL A 525 30.73 8.85 -21.42
CA VAL A 525 31.29 8.05 -20.31
C VAL A 525 31.91 6.74 -20.80
N ARG A 526 31.33 6.09 -21.82
CA ARG A 526 31.95 4.91 -22.46
C ARG A 526 33.27 5.23 -23.16
N ARG A 527 33.43 6.44 -23.72
CA ARG A 527 34.70 6.88 -24.33
C ARG A 527 35.80 7.17 -23.29
N LEU A 528 35.43 7.70 -22.11
CA LEU A 528 36.36 7.96 -21.01
C LEU A 528 36.86 6.69 -20.29
N ILE A 529 36.03 5.64 -20.22
CA ILE A 529 36.43 4.34 -19.64
C ILE A 529 37.37 3.58 -20.60
N ALA A 530 37.16 3.71 -21.92
CA ALA A 530 38.01 3.07 -22.93
C ALA A 530 39.44 3.65 -22.98
N SER A 531 39.63 4.94 -22.66
CA SER A 531 40.95 5.57 -22.61
C SER A 531 41.74 5.24 -21.33
N ALA A 532 41.06 4.95 -20.20
CA ALA A 532 41.73 4.51 -18.97
C ALA A 532 42.25 3.06 -19.03
N ALA A 533 41.61 2.20 -19.84
CA ALA A 533 42.04 0.80 -20.00
C ALA A 533 43.30 0.64 -20.89
N ALA A 534 43.65 1.64 -21.71
CA ALA A 534 44.77 1.58 -22.64
C ALA A 534 46.15 1.78 -21.99
N VAL A 535 46.21 2.30 -20.74
CA VAL A 535 47.48 2.63 -20.06
C VAL A 535 48.04 1.44 -19.25
N VAL A 536 47.26 0.39 -19.00
CA VAL A 536 47.67 -0.73 -18.11
C VAL A 536 48.22 -1.95 -18.85
N VAL A 537 48.16 -2.01 -20.19
CA VAL A 537 48.59 -3.20 -20.97
C VAL A 537 49.99 -3.06 -21.61
N LEU A 538 50.72 -1.98 -21.34
CA LEU A 538 52.08 -1.75 -21.87
C LEU A 538 53.19 -2.15 -20.87
N ALA A 539 53.06 -3.33 -20.26
CA ALA A 539 54.17 -3.98 -19.56
C ALA A 539 54.09 -5.49 -19.74
N VAL A 540 55.21 -6.07 -20.21
CA VAL A 540 55.50 -7.49 -20.49
C VAL A 540 55.19 -7.93 -21.94
N GLY A 541 56.26 -7.97 -22.74
CA GLY A 541 56.32 -8.57 -24.08
C GLY A 541 56.11 -10.09 -24.04
N GLY A 542 56.05 -10.83 -25.13
CA GLY A 542 56.33 -10.63 -26.54
C GLY A 542 56.38 -12.05 -27.13
N VAL A 543 56.01 -12.22 -28.41
CA VAL A 543 56.53 -13.20 -29.39
C VAL A 543 55.51 -13.40 -30.52
N LEU A 544 56.02 -13.14 -31.73
CA LEU A 544 55.57 -13.46 -33.09
C LEU A 544 54.50 -14.55 -33.27
N VAL A 545 53.45 -14.22 -34.04
CA VAL A 545 53.05 -14.98 -35.24
C VAL A 545 52.51 -14.01 -36.31
N LYS A 546 53.19 -13.98 -37.46
CA LYS A 546 52.79 -13.28 -38.68
C LYS A 546 51.74 -14.14 -39.39
N ARG A 547 50.46 -13.77 -39.36
CA ARG A 547 49.44 -14.31 -40.29
C ARG A 547 48.46 -13.22 -40.72
N HIS A 548 48.17 -13.24 -42.02
CA HIS A 548 47.55 -12.18 -42.80
C HIS A 548 46.22 -11.67 -42.24
N PHE A 549 46.07 -10.34 -42.26
CA PHE A 549 44.80 -9.65 -42.08
C PHE A 549 43.96 -9.87 -43.34
N THR A 550 42.98 -10.76 -43.27
CA THR A 550 41.75 -10.63 -44.06
C THR A 550 40.71 -9.94 -43.18
N PRO A 551 40.07 -8.84 -43.64
CA PRO A 551 39.00 -8.23 -42.88
C PRO A 551 37.88 -9.26 -42.72
N GLY A 552 37.57 -9.60 -41.47
CA GLY A 552 36.44 -10.47 -41.16
C GLY A 552 35.14 -9.83 -41.65
N PRO A 553 34.15 -10.63 -42.07
CA PRO A 553 32.87 -10.10 -42.54
C PRO A 553 32.21 -9.29 -41.42
N PRO A 554 31.47 -8.22 -41.76
CA PRO A 554 30.84 -7.35 -40.78
C PRO A 554 29.97 -8.16 -39.83
N THR A 555 30.12 -7.93 -38.54
CA THR A 555 29.32 -8.58 -37.50
C THR A 555 27.83 -8.31 -37.76
N PRO A 556 27.02 -9.35 -38.06
CA PRO A 556 25.61 -9.13 -38.37
C PRO A 556 24.82 -8.77 -37.09
N PRO A 557 23.77 -7.94 -37.20
CA PRO A 557 22.96 -7.49 -36.06
C PRO A 557 22.20 -8.64 -35.39
N ASN A 558 21.98 -8.52 -34.08
CA ASN A 558 21.22 -9.50 -33.28
C ASN A 558 19.77 -9.65 -33.80
N PRO A 559 19.15 -10.85 -33.70
CA PRO A 559 17.73 -11.01 -33.99
C PRO A 559 16.90 -10.10 -33.09
N VAL A 560 15.87 -9.46 -33.65
CA VAL A 560 15.05 -8.46 -32.93
C VAL A 560 13.69 -9.08 -32.58
N VAL A 561 13.36 -9.04 -31.29
CA VAL A 561 12.01 -9.34 -30.81
C VAL A 561 11.12 -8.13 -31.14
N VAL A 562 10.00 -8.37 -31.83
CA VAL A 562 9.02 -7.33 -32.13
C VAL A 562 7.84 -7.54 -31.20
N SER A 563 7.88 -6.89 -30.03
CA SER A 563 6.76 -6.77 -29.07
C SER A 563 6.17 -8.06 -28.47
N LEU A 564 5.78 -7.97 -27.20
CA LEU A 564 4.72 -8.80 -26.63
C LEU A 564 3.40 -8.16 -27.08
N GLN A 565 2.58 -8.86 -27.87
CA GLN A 565 1.21 -8.43 -28.14
C GLN A 565 0.25 -9.26 -27.28
N ASP A 566 -0.69 -8.59 -26.62
CA ASP A 566 -1.77 -9.20 -25.83
C ASP A 566 -1.30 -10.16 -24.71
N ASP A 567 -0.18 -9.85 -24.05
CA ASP A 567 0.44 -10.59 -22.92
C ASP A 567 0.74 -12.09 -23.14
N ARG A 568 0.54 -12.62 -24.36
CA ARG A 568 0.56 -14.08 -24.60
C ARG A 568 1.32 -14.50 -25.85
N ARG A 569 1.81 -13.56 -26.68
CA ARG A 569 2.45 -13.87 -27.95
C ARG A 569 3.81 -13.18 -28.09
N VAL A 570 4.88 -13.97 -28.16
CA VAL A 570 6.20 -13.49 -28.55
C VAL A 570 6.30 -13.58 -30.07
N SER A 571 6.54 -12.44 -30.72
CA SER A 571 6.83 -12.39 -32.15
C SER A 571 8.29 -12.00 -32.40
N TRP A 572 8.92 -12.66 -33.36
CA TRP A 572 10.31 -12.38 -33.74
C TRP A 572 10.45 -12.16 -35.22
N THR A 573 11.41 -11.32 -35.60
CA THR A 573 11.78 -11.08 -36.99
C THR A 573 13.29 -11.09 -37.14
N ILE A 574 13.77 -11.82 -38.13
CA ILE A 574 15.19 -11.85 -38.50
C ILE A 574 15.43 -10.73 -39.54
N PRO A 575 16.30 -9.74 -39.25
CA PRO A 575 16.53 -8.58 -40.13
C PRO A 575 16.93 -8.98 -41.55
N ALA A 576 16.60 -8.12 -42.53
CA ALA A 576 16.56 -8.49 -43.94
C ALA A 576 17.92 -8.84 -44.60
N GLY A 577 19.04 -8.60 -43.93
CA GLY A 577 20.40 -8.86 -44.44
C GLY A 577 20.93 -10.30 -44.24
N MET A 578 20.10 -11.27 -43.81
CA MET A 578 20.52 -12.67 -43.65
C MET A 578 20.05 -13.57 -44.80
N THR A 579 20.93 -14.45 -45.28
CA THR A 579 20.57 -15.62 -46.09
C THR A 579 19.99 -16.71 -45.19
N ILE A 580 18.78 -17.17 -45.49
CA ILE A 580 18.00 -18.18 -44.72
C ILE A 580 18.72 -19.54 -44.58
N SER A 581 19.78 -19.79 -45.36
CA SER A 581 20.56 -21.03 -45.34
C SER A 581 21.40 -21.25 -44.07
N ASP A 582 21.57 -20.24 -43.21
CA ASP A 582 22.47 -20.29 -42.05
C ASP A 582 21.77 -20.49 -40.68
N ILE A 583 20.45 -20.75 -40.67
CA ILE A 583 19.67 -20.92 -39.42
C ILE A 583 18.96 -22.27 -39.42
N THR A 584 19.31 -23.12 -38.46
CA THR A 584 18.73 -24.46 -38.25
C THR A 584 17.58 -24.44 -37.26
N SER A 585 17.64 -23.61 -36.21
CA SER A 585 16.59 -23.56 -35.18
C SER A 585 16.45 -22.16 -34.56
N VAL A 586 15.26 -21.87 -34.03
CA VAL A 586 14.96 -20.68 -33.22
C VAL A 586 14.28 -21.16 -31.92
N LEU A 587 14.78 -20.69 -30.77
CA LEU A 587 14.28 -21.02 -29.44
C LEU A 587 13.87 -19.76 -28.67
N VAL A 588 12.78 -19.86 -27.91
CA VAL A 588 12.33 -18.82 -26.97
C VAL A 588 12.72 -19.24 -25.55
N GLU A 589 13.43 -18.36 -24.85
CA GLU A 589 13.86 -18.54 -23.47
C GLU A 589 13.17 -17.52 -22.57
N GLN A 590 12.94 -17.91 -21.30
CA GLN A 590 12.38 -17.07 -20.26
C GLN A 590 13.36 -16.89 -19.10
N SER A 591 13.31 -15.72 -18.46
CA SER A 591 14.01 -15.39 -17.22
C SER A 591 13.05 -14.85 -16.18
N ARG A 592 13.23 -15.26 -14.92
CA ARG A 592 12.37 -14.91 -13.78
C ARG A 592 13.09 -14.14 -12.67
N ASP A 593 14.39 -13.92 -12.84
CA ASP A 593 15.29 -13.29 -11.88
C ASP A 593 15.92 -12.01 -12.47
N GLY A 594 15.19 -11.35 -13.37
CA GLY A 594 15.64 -10.11 -14.02
C GLY A 594 16.78 -10.32 -15.03
N GLY A 595 16.88 -11.50 -15.62
CA GLY A 595 17.84 -11.81 -16.68
C GLY A 595 19.10 -12.54 -16.22
N ALA A 596 19.20 -12.95 -14.94
CA ALA A 596 20.36 -13.66 -14.40
C ALA A 596 20.40 -15.14 -14.83
N THR A 597 19.26 -15.80 -14.96
CA THR A 597 19.14 -17.16 -15.49
C THR A 597 18.07 -17.25 -16.58
N TRP A 598 18.32 -18.09 -17.60
CA TRP A 598 17.46 -18.27 -18.77
C TRP A 598 17.15 -19.74 -18.98
N THR A 599 15.87 -20.05 -19.17
CA THR A 599 15.38 -21.42 -19.37
C THR A 599 14.47 -21.48 -20.59
N PRO A 600 14.47 -22.57 -21.38
CA PRO A 600 13.59 -22.68 -22.53
C PRO A 600 12.11 -22.77 -22.09
N VAL A 601 11.21 -22.06 -22.80
CA VAL A 601 9.77 -22.00 -22.47
C VAL A 601 9.05 -23.34 -22.70
N GLN A 602 9.57 -24.20 -23.58
CA GLN A 602 9.08 -25.57 -23.79
C GLN A 602 10.20 -26.60 -23.65
N SER A 603 9.91 -27.69 -22.94
CA SER A 603 10.74 -28.88 -22.86
C SER A 603 10.55 -29.71 -24.14
N LYS A 604 11.49 -29.59 -25.09
CA LYS A 604 11.53 -30.33 -26.38
C LYS A 604 10.26 -30.17 -27.23
N LEU A 605 10.28 -29.21 -28.16
CA LEU A 605 9.34 -29.21 -29.28
C LEU A 605 9.67 -30.34 -30.26
N THR A 606 8.67 -31.21 -30.45
CA THR A 606 8.43 -31.94 -31.69
C THR A 606 8.70 -31.02 -32.87
N ALA A 607 9.60 -31.43 -33.77
CA ALA A 607 10.00 -30.64 -34.92
C ALA A 607 8.82 -30.30 -35.84
N PRO A 608 8.72 -29.04 -36.29
CA PRO A 608 8.45 -28.78 -37.68
C PRO A 608 9.69 -28.16 -38.33
N ARG A 609 10.04 -28.78 -39.46
CA ARG A 609 11.12 -28.41 -40.37
C ARG A 609 10.97 -26.97 -40.89
N ARG A 610 12.12 -26.32 -41.08
CA ARG A 610 12.42 -25.02 -41.75
C ARG A 610 12.15 -23.76 -40.91
N ALA A 611 13.24 -23.03 -40.63
CA ALA A 611 13.19 -21.71 -40.03
C ALA A 611 12.40 -20.73 -40.92
N THR A 612 11.32 -20.17 -40.40
CA THR A 612 10.65 -19.01 -41.01
C THR A 612 11.32 -17.71 -40.54
N ARG A 613 11.49 -16.76 -41.48
CA ARG A 613 12.14 -15.44 -41.29
C ARG A 613 11.47 -14.58 -40.21
N SER A 614 10.21 -14.89 -39.91
CA SER A 614 9.42 -14.39 -38.79
C SER A 614 8.58 -15.54 -38.22
N GLY A 615 8.23 -15.43 -36.94
CA GLY A 615 7.38 -16.42 -36.28
C GLY A 615 6.73 -15.85 -35.04
N THR A 616 5.68 -16.53 -34.59
CA THR A 616 4.94 -16.21 -33.37
C THR A 616 4.82 -17.46 -32.52
N MET A 617 5.03 -17.31 -31.22
CA MET A 617 4.83 -18.38 -30.24
C MET A 617 3.88 -17.90 -29.16
N ASN A 618 2.82 -18.67 -28.94
CA ASN A 618 1.96 -18.47 -27.77
C ASN A 618 2.65 -19.09 -26.55
N ILE A 619 2.70 -18.33 -25.46
CA ILE A 619 3.36 -18.78 -24.24
C ILE A 619 2.33 -19.44 -23.31
N PRO A 620 2.55 -20.68 -22.84
CA PRO A 620 1.71 -21.28 -21.81
C PRO A 620 1.81 -20.50 -20.50
N TYR A 621 0.70 -20.32 -19.77
CA TYR A 621 0.74 -19.71 -18.43
C TYR A 621 1.59 -20.58 -17.49
N PRO A 622 2.66 -20.06 -16.88
CA PRO A 622 3.39 -20.79 -15.87
C PRO A 622 2.58 -20.81 -14.56
N PRO A 623 2.77 -21.84 -13.71
CA PRO A 623 2.00 -22.02 -12.48
C PRO A 623 2.38 -21.09 -11.32
N VAL A 624 3.24 -20.09 -11.53
CA VAL A 624 3.82 -19.26 -10.45
C VAL A 624 3.86 -17.79 -10.87
N LEU A 625 3.50 -16.91 -9.92
CA LEU A 625 3.50 -15.44 -10.04
C LEU A 625 4.93 -14.87 -10.13
N GLY A 626 5.10 -13.74 -10.84
CA GLY A 626 6.34 -12.95 -10.87
C GLY A 626 6.66 -12.34 -12.23
N LEU A 627 7.57 -11.35 -12.23
CA LEU A 627 8.07 -10.71 -13.44
C LEU A 627 8.84 -11.69 -14.31
N VAL A 628 8.41 -11.82 -15.57
CA VAL A 628 9.10 -12.65 -16.56
C VAL A 628 9.61 -11.79 -17.70
N GLN A 629 10.76 -12.17 -18.24
CA GLN A 629 11.31 -11.64 -19.48
C GLN A 629 11.48 -12.77 -20.47
N TYR A 630 11.26 -12.51 -21.76
CA TYR A 630 11.54 -13.46 -22.82
C TYR A 630 12.65 -12.97 -23.73
N ARG A 631 13.39 -13.89 -24.34
CA ARG A 631 14.33 -13.59 -25.42
C ARG A 631 14.33 -14.70 -26.45
N VAL A 632 14.83 -14.39 -27.64
CA VAL A 632 14.88 -15.32 -28.76
C VAL A 632 16.34 -15.65 -29.09
N MET A 633 16.64 -16.94 -29.25
CA MET A 633 17.94 -17.47 -29.62
C MET A 633 17.84 -18.18 -30.97
N ALA A 634 18.73 -17.86 -31.91
CA ALA A 634 18.85 -18.56 -33.18
C ALA A 634 20.14 -19.38 -33.23
N GLU A 635 20.06 -20.61 -33.76
CA GLU A 635 21.18 -21.55 -33.84
C GLU A 635 21.47 -21.92 -35.30
N SER A 636 22.75 -21.82 -35.69
CA SER A 636 23.24 -22.16 -37.03
C SER A 636 23.62 -23.64 -37.17
N PRO A 637 23.80 -24.17 -38.40
CA PRO A 637 24.14 -25.58 -38.63
C PRO A 637 25.45 -26.04 -37.98
N THR A 638 26.34 -25.09 -37.66
CA THR A 638 27.62 -25.35 -36.96
C THR A 638 27.49 -25.32 -35.43
N GLY A 639 26.27 -25.12 -34.90
CA GLY A 639 26.00 -25.00 -33.46
C GLY A 639 26.24 -23.60 -32.89
N ALA A 640 26.64 -22.61 -33.70
CA ALA A 640 26.79 -21.25 -33.22
C ALA A 640 25.43 -20.63 -32.87
N ARG A 641 25.33 -20.06 -31.66
CA ARG A 641 24.10 -19.47 -31.09
C ARG A 641 24.18 -17.95 -31.06
N ARG A 642 23.09 -17.27 -31.41
CA ARG A 642 22.95 -15.81 -31.34
C ARG A 642 21.68 -15.43 -30.60
N ILE A 643 21.81 -14.51 -29.64
CA ILE A 643 20.74 -14.16 -28.69
C ILE A 643 20.28 -12.73 -28.95
N GLY A 644 18.97 -12.54 -29.09
CA GLY A 644 18.33 -11.23 -29.20
C GLY A 644 18.19 -10.52 -27.85
N PRO A 645 17.92 -9.20 -27.83
CA PRO A 645 17.64 -8.50 -26.59
C PRO A 645 16.37 -9.07 -25.91
N PRO A 646 16.32 -9.09 -24.57
CA PRO A 646 15.14 -9.54 -23.85
C PRO A 646 13.98 -8.54 -23.98
N THR A 647 12.74 -9.01 -23.81
CA THR A 647 11.56 -8.16 -23.67
C THR A 647 11.65 -7.31 -22.39
N ALA A 648 10.83 -6.27 -22.30
CA ALA A 648 10.54 -5.65 -21.01
C ALA A 648 10.04 -6.73 -20.03
N ALA A 649 10.34 -6.55 -18.74
CA ALA A 649 9.75 -7.37 -17.70
C ALA A 649 8.24 -7.07 -17.68
N PHE A 650 7.44 -8.11 -17.76
CA PHE A 650 5.99 -8.01 -17.70
C PHE A 650 5.48 -8.93 -16.60
N ASP A 651 4.37 -8.53 -16.00
CA ASP A 651 3.78 -9.26 -14.88
C ASP A 651 2.87 -10.37 -15.41
N LEU A 652 2.93 -11.53 -14.78
CA LEU A 652 2.01 -12.62 -15.12
C LEU A 652 0.70 -12.41 -14.35
N PRO A 653 -0.45 -12.37 -15.03
CA PRO A 653 -1.73 -12.17 -14.35
C PRO A 653 -1.99 -13.30 -13.36
N ALA A 654 -2.59 -12.96 -12.23
CA ALA A 654 -2.76 -13.88 -11.12
C ALA A 654 -3.65 -15.09 -11.49
N LEU A 655 -3.26 -16.28 -11.02
CA LEU A 655 -4.10 -17.47 -11.13
C LEU A 655 -5.40 -17.28 -10.33
N PRO A 656 -6.51 -17.92 -10.72
CA PRO A 656 -7.71 -17.97 -9.88
C PRO A 656 -7.36 -18.47 -8.48
N ALA A 657 -7.93 -17.86 -7.45
CA ALA A 657 -7.70 -18.29 -6.07
C ALA A 657 -8.14 -19.77 -5.86
N PRO A 658 -7.62 -20.49 -4.86
CA PRO A 658 -8.14 -21.81 -4.50
C PRO A 658 -9.64 -21.75 -4.18
N VAL A 659 -10.37 -22.81 -4.55
CA VAL A 659 -11.80 -22.92 -4.22
C VAL A 659 -11.99 -22.92 -2.70
N ALA A 660 -12.87 -22.04 -2.20
CA ALA A 660 -13.11 -21.82 -0.78
C ALA A 660 -14.57 -22.09 -0.38
N LYS A 661 -14.81 -22.15 0.95
CA LYS A 661 -16.14 -22.40 1.55
C LYS A 661 -16.82 -23.66 1.00
N ILE A 662 -16.09 -24.77 0.96
CA ILE A 662 -16.65 -26.08 0.57
C ILE A 662 -17.57 -26.54 1.69
N VAL A 663 -18.86 -26.68 1.38
CA VAL A 663 -19.89 -27.16 2.28
C VAL A 663 -20.32 -28.54 1.80
N THR A 664 -20.25 -29.52 2.69
CA THR A 664 -20.68 -30.89 2.42
C THR A 664 -21.91 -31.20 3.24
N ARG A 665 -23.00 -31.63 2.59
CA ARG A 665 -24.24 -32.07 3.24
C ARG A 665 -24.56 -33.48 2.79
N ARG A 666 -24.48 -34.44 3.71
CA ARG A 666 -24.95 -35.81 3.46
C ARG A 666 -26.48 -35.83 3.52
N THR A 667 -27.13 -36.35 2.49
CA THR A 667 -28.60 -36.41 2.38
C THR A 667 -29.14 -37.80 2.70
N SER A 668 -28.35 -38.85 2.50
CA SER A 668 -28.65 -40.23 2.88
C SER A 668 -27.36 -41.03 3.12
N PRO A 669 -27.42 -42.30 3.59
CA PRO A 669 -26.23 -43.15 3.71
C PRO A 669 -25.43 -43.27 2.40
N THR A 670 -26.09 -43.20 1.25
CA THR A 670 -25.49 -43.39 -0.08
C THR A 670 -25.43 -42.11 -0.93
N GLU A 671 -25.88 -40.97 -0.41
CA GLU A 671 -25.90 -39.70 -1.14
C GLU A 671 -25.36 -38.53 -0.32
N ALA A 672 -24.52 -37.72 -0.95
CA ALA A 672 -24.05 -36.46 -0.41
C ALA A 672 -24.05 -35.37 -1.48
N THR A 673 -24.26 -34.13 -1.04
CA THR A 673 -24.16 -32.93 -1.86
C THR A 673 -22.97 -32.11 -1.40
N VAL A 674 -22.20 -31.62 -2.36
CA VAL A 674 -21.02 -30.77 -2.11
C VAL A 674 -21.25 -29.48 -2.87
N SER A 675 -21.18 -28.34 -2.19
CA SER A 675 -21.25 -27.02 -2.81
C SER A 675 -20.08 -26.16 -2.36
N TRP A 676 -19.71 -25.18 -3.17
CA TRP A 676 -18.59 -24.28 -2.88
C TRP A 676 -18.86 -22.87 -3.40
N SER A 677 -18.04 -21.92 -2.98
CA SER A 677 -18.05 -20.58 -3.58
C SER A 677 -17.06 -20.55 -4.76
N PRO A 678 -17.46 -19.99 -5.92
CA PRO A 678 -16.53 -19.69 -7.00
C PRO A 678 -15.35 -18.86 -6.49
N PRO A 679 -14.11 -19.20 -6.85
CA PRO A 679 -12.95 -18.41 -6.43
C PRO A 679 -12.94 -17.04 -7.10
N PHE A 680 -12.43 -16.05 -6.37
CA PHE A 680 -12.19 -14.72 -6.90
C PHE A 680 -11.07 -14.77 -7.94
N THR A 681 -11.30 -14.15 -9.09
CA THR A 681 -10.27 -13.86 -10.10
C THR A 681 -10.02 -12.37 -10.11
N ASN A 682 -8.77 -11.94 -9.94
CA ASN A 682 -8.40 -10.53 -9.85
C ASN A 682 -8.76 -9.71 -11.12
N ASP A 683 -9.00 -10.39 -12.25
CA ASP A 683 -9.24 -9.77 -13.56
C ASP A 683 -10.69 -9.92 -14.08
N ALA A 684 -11.66 -10.27 -13.20
CA ALA A 684 -13.06 -10.52 -13.58
C ALA A 684 -13.29 -11.60 -14.67
N VAL A 685 -12.40 -12.59 -14.73
CA VAL A 685 -12.46 -13.69 -15.69
C VAL A 685 -13.36 -14.79 -15.13
N ALA A 686 -14.42 -15.14 -15.86
CA ALA A 686 -15.42 -16.10 -15.38
C ALA A 686 -14.82 -17.49 -15.15
N ILE A 687 -15.21 -18.15 -14.06
CA ILE A 687 -14.93 -19.58 -13.85
C ILE A 687 -15.87 -20.41 -14.72
N GLU A 688 -15.31 -21.20 -15.64
CA GLU A 688 -16.09 -22.02 -16.57
C GLU A 688 -16.26 -23.46 -16.10
N THR A 689 -15.25 -24.00 -15.40
CA THR A 689 -15.25 -25.42 -15.03
C THR A 689 -14.55 -25.64 -13.70
N TYR A 690 -14.98 -26.64 -12.96
CA TYR A 690 -14.34 -27.12 -11.75
C TYR A 690 -13.93 -28.57 -11.95
N VAL A 691 -12.73 -28.92 -11.49
CA VAL A 691 -12.28 -30.31 -11.43
C VAL A 691 -12.39 -30.76 -9.98
N VAL A 692 -13.30 -31.69 -9.74
CA VAL A 692 -13.55 -32.30 -8.43
C VAL A 692 -12.86 -33.65 -8.38
N LEU A 693 -11.91 -33.79 -7.44
CA LEU A 693 -11.30 -35.07 -7.09
C LEU A 693 -11.97 -35.60 -5.82
N THR A 694 -12.63 -36.74 -5.94
CA THR A 694 -13.29 -37.44 -4.83
C THR A 694 -12.50 -38.72 -4.54
N THR A 695 -11.89 -38.81 -3.37
CA THR A 695 -11.13 -39.97 -2.92
C THR A 695 -11.92 -40.72 -1.87
N PHE A 696 -12.25 -41.98 -2.15
CA PHE A 696 -12.92 -42.90 -1.24
C PHE A 696 -11.86 -43.69 -0.47
N VAL A 697 -11.89 -43.61 0.84
CA VAL A 697 -11.06 -44.39 1.75
C VAL A 697 -11.93 -45.47 2.34
N HIS A 698 -11.64 -46.72 1.98
CA HIS A 698 -12.49 -47.87 2.28
C HIS A 698 -12.25 -48.39 3.70
N ALA A 699 -13.33 -48.62 4.46
CA ALA A 699 -13.26 -49.08 5.84
C ALA A 699 -12.69 -50.51 5.96
N ASP A 700 -12.77 -51.31 4.90
CA ASP A 700 -12.27 -52.69 4.81
C ASP A 700 -10.78 -52.79 4.45
N GLY A 701 -10.07 -51.66 4.36
CA GLY A 701 -8.62 -51.62 4.11
C GLY A 701 -8.23 -51.73 2.64
N ARG A 702 -9.17 -51.73 1.69
CA ARG A 702 -8.84 -51.63 0.26
C ARG A 702 -8.14 -50.29 -0.06
N PRO A 703 -7.23 -50.27 -1.06
CA PRO A 703 -6.55 -49.04 -1.45
C PRO A 703 -7.56 -47.96 -1.87
N PRO A 704 -7.29 -46.68 -1.55
CA PRO A 704 -8.25 -45.62 -1.80
C PRO A 704 -8.50 -45.42 -3.30
N THR A 705 -9.75 -45.19 -3.66
CA THR A 705 -10.17 -44.97 -5.05
C THR A 705 -10.40 -43.47 -5.29
N THR A 706 -9.73 -42.87 -6.26
CA THR A 706 -9.94 -41.46 -6.63
C THR A 706 -10.71 -41.34 -7.95
N LEU A 707 -11.85 -40.66 -7.91
CA LEU A 707 -12.63 -40.28 -9.09
C LEU A 707 -12.40 -38.81 -9.41
N ARG A 708 -12.24 -38.51 -10.70
CA ARG A 708 -12.21 -37.15 -11.23
C ARG A 708 -13.52 -36.86 -11.94
N ARG A 709 -14.14 -35.72 -11.63
CA ARG A 709 -15.31 -35.21 -12.35
C ARG A 709 -15.13 -33.74 -12.67
N ASP A 710 -15.48 -33.36 -13.88
CA ASP A 710 -15.42 -31.98 -14.34
C ASP A 710 -16.86 -31.44 -14.36
N VAL A 711 -17.14 -30.32 -13.69
CA VAL A 711 -18.49 -29.75 -13.54
C VAL A 711 -18.47 -28.24 -13.79
N THR A 712 -19.56 -27.69 -14.31
CA THR A 712 -19.68 -26.25 -14.62
C THR A 712 -20.38 -25.46 -13.52
N SER A 713 -21.19 -26.12 -12.70
CA SER A 713 -21.85 -25.51 -11.54
C SER A 713 -20.98 -25.64 -10.28
N PRO A 714 -21.05 -24.69 -9.32
CA PRO A 714 -20.31 -24.74 -8.07
C PRO A 714 -20.95 -25.71 -7.04
N SER A 715 -21.49 -26.82 -7.52
CA SER A 715 -22.07 -27.89 -6.72
C SER A 715 -22.04 -29.22 -7.48
N ILE A 716 -22.00 -30.33 -6.74
CA ILE A 716 -22.09 -31.68 -7.30
C ILE A 716 -22.79 -32.63 -6.32
N ALA A 717 -23.59 -33.54 -6.86
CA ALA A 717 -24.12 -34.69 -6.13
C ALA A 717 -23.13 -35.87 -6.21
N LEU A 718 -22.87 -36.50 -5.07
CA LEU A 718 -22.01 -37.66 -4.92
C LEU A 718 -22.84 -38.87 -4.47
N THR A 719 -22.70 -39.96 -5.21
CA THR A 719 -23.14 -41.28 -4.77
C THR A 719 -22.01 -41.97 -4.03
N ILE A 720 -22.27 -42.40 -2.80
CA ILE A 720 -21.35 -43.13 -1.93
C ILE A 720 -21.83 -44.59 -1.93
N VAL A 721 -20.98 -45.50 -2.44
CA VAL A 721 -21.35 -46.91 -2.62
C VAL A 721 -21.38 -47.64 -1.27
N ASP A 722 -20.38 -47.42 -0.43
CA ASP A 722 -20.33 -47.96 0.92
C ASP A 722 -20.51 -46.83 1.95
N PRO A 723 -21.58 -46.84 2.77
CA PRO A 723 -21.85 -45.77 3.73
C PRO A 723 -20.77 -45.63 4.82
N THR A 724 -19.94 -46.66 5.01
CA THR A 724 -18.81 -46.68 5.96
C THR A 724 -17.53 -46.05 5.42
N ASP A 725 -17.46 -45.76 4.12
CA ASP A 725 -16.29 -45.10 3.52
C ASP A 725 -16.15 -43.65 3.99
N THR A 726 -14.90 -43.24 4.22
CA THR A 726 -14.58 -41.82 4.41
C THR A 726 -14.26 -41.20 3.06
N VAL A 727 -14.92 -40.09 2.73
CA VAL A 727 -14.77 -39.45 1.42
C VAL A 727 -13.99 -38.14 1.58
N THR A 728 -12.88 -38.00 0.87
CA THR A 728 -12.08 -36.75 0.83
C THR A 728 -12.24 -36.06 -0.51
N ILE A 729 -12.51 -34.76 -0.50
CA ILE A 729 -12.76 -33.97 -1.70
C ILE A 729 -11.71 -32.87 -1.84
N ARG A 730 -11.21 -32.69 -3.06
CA ARG A 730 -10.36 -31.55 -3.46
C ARG A 730 -10.88 -30.97 -4.76
N ILE A 731 -10.95 -29.65 -4.85
CA ILE A 731 -11.55 -28.96 -5.99
C ILE A 731 -10.56 -27.92 -6.50
N LEU A 732 -10.35 -27.86 -7.81
CA LEU A 732 -9.74 -26.69 -8.47
C LEU A 732 -10.73 -26.07 -9.44
N ALA A 733 -10.56 -24.79 -9.69
CA ALA A 733 -11.33 -24.04 -10.68
C ALA A 733 -10.51 -23.82 -11.94
N ILE A 734 -11.20 -23.78 -13.08
CA ILE A 734 -10.68 -23.46 -14.40
C ILE A 734 -11.51 -22.29 -14.92
N ASP A 735 -10.84 -21.20 -15.26
CA ASP A 735 -11.50 -20.03 -15.82
C ASP A 735 -11.62 -20.07 -17.34
N SER A 736 -12.32 -19.08 -17.92
CA SER A 736 -12.53 -18.96 -19.36
C SER A 736 -11.25 -18.74 -20.17
N MET A 737 -10.13 -18.45 -19.52
CA MET A 737 -8.82 -18.40 -20.13
C MET A 737 -8.02 -19.69 -19.96
N GLN A 738 -8.66 -20.76 -19.47
CA GLN A 738 -8.09 -22.08 -19.16
C GLN A 738 -7.02 -22.04 -18.05
N ARG A 739 -7.03 -21.01 -17.19
CA ARG A 739 -6.14 -20.91 -16.02
C ARG A 739 -6.68 -21.76 -14.89
N ARG A 740 -5.81 -22.54 -14.24
CA ARG A 740 -6.18 -23.47 -13.16
C ARG A 740 -5.80 -22.89 -11.80
N SER A 741 -6.74 -22.85 -10.86
CA SER A 741 -6.41 -22.57 -9.47
C SER A 741 -5.57 -23.70 -8.86
N PRO A 742 -4.87 -23.48 -7.74
CA PRO A 742 -4.45 -24.56 -6.87
C PRO A 742 -5.68 -25.36 -6.40
N PHE A 743 -5.48 -26.65 -6.13
CA PHE A 743 -6.49 -27.46 -5.45
C PHE A 743 -6.80 -26.88 -4.06
N SER A 744 -8.07 -26.93 -3.68
CA SER A 744 -8.52 -26.65 -2.33
C SER A 744 -7.81 -27.53 -1.30
N ASN A 745 -7.83 -27.06 -0.05
CA ASN A 745 -7.54 -27.94 1.08
C ASN A 745 -8.47 -29.16 1.05
N PRO A 746 -8.00 -30.35 1.47
CA PRO A 746 -8.84 -31.53 1.51
C PRO A 746 -9.99 -31.35 2.49
N THR A 747 -11.21 -31.57 2.02
CA THR A 747 -12.43 -31.53 2.84
C THR A 747 -12.97 -32.95 2.99
N GLN A 748 -13.20 -33.39 4.24
CA GLN A 748 -13.71 -34.74 4.52
C GLN A 748 -15.22 -34.73 4.71
N ILE A 749 -15.88 -35.73 4.13
CA ILE A 749 -17.23 -36.15 4.49
C ILE A 749 -17.09 -37.36 5.41
N PRO A 750 -17.49 -37.26 6.68
CA PRO A 750 -17.38 -38.36 7.62
C PRO A 750 -18.31 -39.52 7.24
N ALA A 751 -17.89 -40.73 7.59
CA ALA A 751 -18.71 -41.94 7.48
C ALA A 751 -20.04 -41.79 8.24
N SER A 752 -21.08 -42.49 7.78
CA SER A 752 -22.38 -42.42 8.45
C SER A 752 -22.28 -43.24 9.75
N PRO A 753 -22.75 -42.73 10.91
CA PRO A 753 -22.77 -43.55 12.11
C PRO A 753 -23.65 -44.77 11.85
N GLN A 754 -23.11 -45.97 12.11
CA GLN A 754 -23.94 -47.17 12.13
C GLN A 754 -24.95 -46.98 13.26
N THR A 755 -26.23 -46.99 12.90
CA THR A 755 -27.28 -47.17 13.91
C THR A 755 -27.14 -48.61 14.39
N PRO A 756 -27.05 -48.87 15.71
CA PRO A 756 -26.75 -50.19 16.26
C PRO A 756 -27.74 -51.28 15.84
#